data_AF-A0AAE1SH06-F1
#
_entry.id   AF-A0AAE1SH06-F1
#
_cell.length_a   1.000
_cell.length_b   1.000
_cell.length_c   1.000
_cell.angle_alpha   90.00
_cell.angle_beta   90.00
_cell.angle_gamma   90.00
#
_symmetry.space_group_name_H-M   'P 1'
#
loop_
_entity.id
_entity.type
_entity.pdbx_description
1 polymer ?
#
loop_
_entity_poly.entity_id
_entity_poly.type
_entity_poly.pdbx_seq_one_letter_code
_entity_poly.pdbx_strand_id
1 'polypeptide(L)'
;MLILLIIYNCSDQVLSSRERKQAKSREAGARSARESAQAQNKWKSNLASMGSQLSKTFSRRKSTRQDVQKDSDQNRTDKDSGLPLPPGMSQAKAKKQHNLKKMINASEENPDSEGSNIETGGDKRFKKDKGKQLHSRTQIFRYAYGQIEKEKALQEQNKDMTFTGVINMASEFDIRPRPPIEIHFKDLTLTLKGKNKHLLRCVTGTLSPGRVSAVMGPSGAGKTTFLSALTGKAAAGCTTTGSVLINGKSDSIQSYKKVIGYVPQDDIVHGNLTVEENLWFSARCRLAADLAKPEKVLVVERVIESLGLQQVRDSLVGTVEKRGISGGQRKRVNVGLEMVIEPSLLILDEPTSGLDSSSSQLLLRALRREALEGVNICMVVHQPSYTLFRMFDDFILLAKGGLTAYHGPVSKVEEYFSGIGINVPDRVNPPDHFIDILEGIYKLPTSIGLSYKDLPLRWMLHNGYAVPPDMLGSSGSAASSAGDNSAYRGISAAVGPDQSFAGELWSDVKSNIEQKKDHIQQRLLPSHDLSNRKTPGVLLQFRYFLGRLGKQRLREARIQSVDYLILLLAGICLGTLAKVSDESFGAQGYLYTVIAVSLLGKITALRSFALDKIYYWRESASGMSSLAYFLAKDTLDHFNTIVKPAVYLSMFYFFNNPRSTIGDNYLVLLCLTYCVTGIAYALAIYFEPGPAQLWSVLLPVVLTLVANQDGDPLMAQIGDYCYPKWALEAFLLATARRYSGVWLVSRCGLLKSRNYNLNHWYPCLLYLIIVGFLSRCVAFFCLVMFQKK
;
A
#
# COMPACT_ATOMS: atom_id res chain seq x y z
N MET A 1 -23.29 25.87 -17.52
CA MET A 1 -22.62 25.20 -18.66
C MET A 1 -21.22 25.76 -18.93
N LEU A 2 -21.02 27.08 -19.12
CA LEU A 2 -19.69 27.66 -19.39
C LEU A 2 -18.64 27.36 -18.30
N ILE A 3 -18.99 27.49 -17.03
CA ILE A 3 -18.09 27.18 -15.89
C ILE A 3 -17.66 25.70 -15.88
N LEU A 4 -18.55 24.79 -16.31
CA LEU A 4 -18.28 23.35 -16.36
C LEU A 4 -17.32 22.99 -17.50
N LEU A 5 -17.47 23.63 -18.66
CA LEU A 5 -16.54 23.50 -19.78
C LEU A 5 -15.16 24.08 -19.45
N ILE A 6 -15.11 25.21 -18.74
CA ILE A 6 -13.86 25.82 -18.27
C ILE A 6 -13.15 24.89 -17.26
N ILE A 7 -13.87 24.34 -16.28
CA ILE A 7 -13.28 23.40 -15.31
C ILE A 7 -12.75 22.15 -16.00
N TYR A 8 -13.47 21.60 -16.98
CA TYR A 8 -13.05 20.43 -17.74
C TYR A 8 -11.80 20.69 -18.60
N ASN A 9 -11.81 21.76 -19.40
CA ASN A 9 -10.65 22.11 -20.25
C ASN A 9 -9.43 22.53 -19.43
N CYS A 10 -9.61 23.28 -18.32
CA CYS A 10 -8.51 23.62 -17.43
C CYS A 10 -7.96 22.39 -16.69
N SER A 11 -8.80 21.39 -16.40
CA SER A 11 -8.35 20.14 -15.76
C SER A 11 -7.33 19.41 -16.63
N ASP A 12 -7.63 19.19 -17.91
CA ASP A 12 -6.73 18.47 -18.83
C ASP A 12 -5.43 19.23 -19.08
N GLN A 13 -5.49 20.56 -19.17
CA GLN A 13 -4.30 21.41 -19.29
C GLN A 13 -3.42 21.37 -18.03
N VAL A 14 -4.02 21.32 -16.83
CA VAL A 14 -3.30 21.20 -15.57
C VAL A 14 -2.65 19.83 -15.41
N LEU A 15 -3.34 18.76 -15.83
CA LEU A 15 -2.82 17.39 -15.79
C LEU A 15 -1.61 17.24 -16.73
N SER A 16 -1.73 17.66 -17.99
CA SER A 16 -0.63 17.58 -18.97
C SER A 16 0.60 18.42 -18.60
N SER A 17 0.40 19.62 -18.01
CA SER A 17 1.50 20.45 -17.49
C SER A 17 2.26 19.74 -16.36
N ARG A 18 1.56 18.98 -15.51
CA ARG A 18 2.19 18.21 -14.42
C ARG A 18 2.94 16.99 -14.93
N GLU A 19 2.43 16.30 -15.93
CA GLU A 19 3.13 15.18 -16.58
C GLU A 19 4.47 15.63 -17.18
N ARG A 20 4.48 16.78 -17.86
CA ARG A 20 5.73 17.40 -18.35
C ARG A 20 6.73 17.69 -17.22
N LYS A 21 6.25 18.14 -16.05
CA LYS A 21 7.11 18.35 -14.87
C LYS A 21 7.65 17.04 -14.28
N GLN A 22 6.87 15.95 -14.32
CA GLN A 22 7.33 14.63 -13.89
C GLN A 22 8.41 14.09 -14.85
N ALA A 23 8.21 14.21 -16.16
CA ALA A 23 9.22 13.83 -17.15
C ALA A 23 10.55 14.58 -16.93
N LYS A 24 10.51 15.91 -16.74
CA LYS A 24 11.71 16.70 -16.39
C LYS A 24 12.37 16.26 -15.08
N SER A 25 11.56 15.89 -14.07
CA SER A 25 12.08 15.37 -12.81
C SER A 25 12.77 14.02 -12.96
N ARG A 26 12.31 13.18 -13.92
CA ARG A 26 12.93 11.90 -14.24
C ARG A 26 14.27 12.08 -14.91
N GLU A 27 14.35 12.97 -15.90
CA GLU A 27 15.62 13.32 -16.52
C GLU A 27 16.64 13.86 -15.50
N ALA A 28 16.20 14.70 -14.57
CA ALA A 28 17.05 15.17 -13.47
C ALA A 28 17.52 14.03 -12.56
N GLY A 29 16.64 13.07 -12.25
CA GLY A 29 17.01 11.85 -11.51
C GLY A 29 18.07 11.02 -12.22
N ALA A 30 17.90 10.79 -13.53
CA ALA A 30 18.88 10.06 -14.34
C ALA A 30 20.22 10.80 -14.45
N ARG A 31 20.21 12.13 -14.61
CA ARG A 31 21.45 12.93 -14.64
C ARG A 31 22.19 12.83 -13.31
N SER A 32 21.49 13.00 -12.19
CA SER A 32 22.06 12.89 -10.85
C SER A 32 22.65 11.49 -10.59
N ALA A 33 21.96 10.42 -11.02
CA ALA A 33 22.49 9.06 -10.94
C ALA A 33 23.77 8.87 -11.77
N ARG A 34 23.80 9.39 -13.00
CA ARG A 34 25.00 9.35 -13.87
C ARG A 34 26.18 10.10 -13.24
N GLU A 35 25.94 11.30 -12.73
CA GLU A 35 26.96 12.10 -12.05
C GLU A 35 27.52 11.39 -10.82
N SER A 36 26.64 10.79 -10.00
CA SER A 36 27.03 10.05 -8.80
C SER A 36 27.87 8.81 -9.14
N ALA A 37 27.44 8.03 -10.14
CA ALA A 37 28.18 6.87 -10.62
C ALA A 37 29.55 7.26 -11.20
N GLN A 38 29.61 8.35 -11.99
CA GLN A 38 30.88 8.86 -12.53
C GLN A 38 31.83 9.37 -11.43
N ALA A 39 31.31 10.06 -10.41
CA ALA A 39 32.10 10.54 -9.28
C ALA A 39 32.71 9.40 -8.47
N GLN A 40 31.94 8.35 -8.16
CA GLN A 40 32.44 7.18 -7.44
C GLN A 40 33.41 6.33 -8.28
N ASN A 41 33.20 6.22 -9.59
CA ASN A 41 34.15 5.56 -10.49
C ASN A 41 35.50 6.30 -10.55
N LYS A 42 35.47 7.64 -10.60
CA LYS A 42 36.68 8.48 -10.49
C LYS A 42 37.37 8.29 -9.14
N TRP A 43 36.62 8.19 -8.05
CA TRP A 43 37.17 7.95 -6.73
C TRP A 43 37.85 6.57 -6.62
N LYS A 44 37.22 5.50 -7.14
CA LYS A 44 37.82 4.16 -7.19
C LYS A 44 39.04 4.08 -8.10
N SER A 45 39.06 4.75 -9.26
CA SER A 45 40.26 4.83 -10.11
C SER A 45 41.40 5.56 -9.41
N ASN A 46 41.08 6.59 -8.61
CA ASN A 46 42.06 7.30 -7.80
C ASN A 46 42.58 6.42 -6.65
N LEU A 47 41.72 5.63 -6.00
CA LEU A 47 42.12 4.65 -4.97
C LEU A 47 42.99 3.52 -5.54
N ALA A 48 42.63 2.99 -6.71
CA ALA A 48 43.40 1.95 -7.39
C ALA A 48 44.77 2.48 -7.87
N SER A 49 44.83 3.71 -8.38
CA SER A 49 46.10 4.34 -8.75
C SER A 49 46.96 4.65 -7.52
N MET A 50 46.37 5.10 -6.41
CA MET A 50 47.08 5.33 -5.15
C MET A 50 47.60 4.03 -4.51
N GLY A 51 46.83 2.93 -4.57
CA GLY A 51 47.29 1.58 -4.19
C GLY A 51 48.41 1.05 -5.09
N SER A 52 48.42 1.42 -6.38
CA SER A 52 49.51 1.09 -7.30
C SER A 52 50.78 1.94 -7.06
N GLN A 53 50.64 3.15 -6.54
CA GLN A 53 51.77 4.01 -6.14
C GLN A 53 52.39 3.55 -4.81
N LEU A 54 51.57 3.12 -3.85
CA LEU A 54 52.02 2.54 -2.57
C LEU A 54 52.73 1.19 -2.76
N SER A 55 52.25 0.34 -3.66
CA SER A 55 52.93 -0.93 -3.99
C SER A 55 54.25 -0.72 -4.74
N LYS A 56 54.39 0.35 -5.52
CA LYS A 56 55.66 0.75 -6.17
C LYS A 56 56.68 1.38 -5.20
N THR A 57 56.25 1.97 -4.09
CA THR A 57 57.17 2.55 -3.07
C THR A 57 57.71 1.49 -2.12
N PHE A 58 56.96 0.42 -1.84
CA PHE A 58 57.44 -0.70 -1.02
C PHE A 58 58.32 -1.72 -1.77
N SER A 59 58.27 -1.78 -3.11
CA SER A 59 59.15 -2.67 -3.90
C SER A 59 60.54 -2.10 -4.19
N ARG A 60 60.85 -0.87 -3.75
CA ARG A 60 62.11 -0.17 -4.07
C ARG A 60 63.18 -0.24 -2.97
N ARG A 61 63.04 -1.17 -2.01
CA ARG A 61 64.01 -1.37 -0.91
C ARG A 61 64.43 -2.84 -0.76
N LYS A 62 64.92 -3.45 -1.84
CA LYS A 62 65.79 -4.65 -1.76
C LYS A 62 66.56 -4.83 -3.07
N SER A 63 67.76 -4.27 -3.13
CA SER A 63 68.80 -4.64 -4.09
C SER A 63 70.12 -4.00 -3.68
N THR A 64 70.94 -4.76 -2.94
CA THR A 64 72.42 -4.76 -3.04
C THR A 64 73.01 -5.79 -2.07
N ARG A 65 73.34 -6.98 -2.58
CA ARG A 65 74.57 -7.70 -2.26
C ARG A 65 74.73 -8.87 -3.24
N GLN A 66 75.75 -8.77 -4.09
CA GLN A 66 76.34 -9.88 -4.83
C GLN A 66 77.06 -10.80 -3.83
N ASP A 67 77.05 -12.13 -4.04
CA ASP A 67 78.18 -12.83 -4.66
C ASP A 67 78.04 -14.37 -4.66
N VAL A 68 78.50 -14.98 -5.77
CA VAL A 68 79.32 -16.22 -5.87
C VAL A 68 78.65 -17.61 -5.68
N GLN A 69 78.39 -18.25 -6.85
CA GLN A 69 79.07 -19.47 -7.36
C GLN A 69 78.52 -20.90 -7.08
N LYS A 70 78.43 -21.62 -8.22
CA LYS A 70 78.69 -23.05 -8.52
C LYS A 70 77.61 -24.15 -8.41
N ASP A 71 77.38 -24.71 -9.59
CA ASP A 71 77.43 -26.14 -10.00
C ASP A 71 76.48 -27.20 -9.43
N SER A 72 75.78 -27.78 -10.41
CA SER A 72 75.65 -29.21 -10.72
C SER A 72 74.78 -30.12 -9.83
N ASP A 73 73.67 -30.51 -10.46
CA ASP A 73 73.28 -31.89 -10.77
C ASP A 73 72.80 -32.90 -9.70
N GLN A 74 71.68 -33.50 -10.10
CA GLN A 74 71.32 -34.92 -10.00
C GLN A 74 70.38 -35.44 -8.90
N ASN A 75 69.24 -35.90 -9.42
CA ASN A 75 68.65 -37.24 -9.30
C ASN A 75 67.42 -37.46 -8.39
N ARG A 76 66.30 -37.63 -9.11
CA ARG A 76 65.43 -38.82 -9.18
C ARG A 76 64.59 -39.19 -7.95
N THR A 77 63.27 -39.01 -8.08
CA THR A 77 62.20 -40.03 -8.22
C THR A 77 61.72 -40.60 -6.89
N ASP A 78 60.46 -40.34 -6.50
CA ASP A 78 59.34 -41.25 -6.78
C ASP A 78 57.97 -40.70 -6.33
N LYS A 79 56.94 -41.33 -6.89
CA LYS A 79 55.46 -41.16 -6.81
C LYS A 79 54.91 -41.22 -5.35
N ASP A 80 53.67 -40.86 -4.98
CA ASP A 80 52.37 -40.87 -5.67
C ASP A 80 51.29 -40.12 -4.85
N SER A 81 50.18 -39.78 -5.52
CA SER A 81 48.80 -39.54 -5.02
C SER A 81 48.37 -38.24 -4.29
N GLY A 82 47.41 -37.52 -4.90
CA GLY A 82 46.60 -36.46 -4.27
C GLY A 82 45.83 -35.59 -5.28
N LEU A 83 44.51 -35.76 -5.37
CA LEU A 83 43.57 -35.13 -6.32
C LEU A 83 43.49 -33.58 -6.28
N PRO A 84 42.97 -32.93 -7.36
CA PRO A 84 42.90 -31.47 -7.50
C PRO A 84 41.58 -30.85 -7.05
N LEU A 85 41.65 -29.64 -6.44
CA LEU A 85 40.57 -28.66 -6.31
C LEU A 85 40.87 -27.43 -7.21
N PRO A 86 39.87 -26.77 -7.82
CA PRO A 86 40.08 -25.62 -8.71
C PRO A 86 40.03 -24.28 -7.95
N PRO A 87 40.75 -23.24 -8.43
CA PRO A 87 40.37 -21.87 -8.12
C PRO A 87 40.20 -20.96 -9.36
N GLY A 88 39.10 -20.20 -9.33
CA GLY A 88 39.22 -18.73 -9.35
C GLY A 88 39.21 -18.01 -10.69
N MET A 89 38.01 -17.78 -11.24
CA MET A 89 37.72 -16.72 -12.21
C MET A 89 37.87 -15.33 -11.56
N SER A 90 39.08 -14.79 -11.49
CA SER A 90 39.27 -13.35 -11.21
C SER A 90 40.55 -12.74 -11.82
N GLN A 91 41.46 -13.54 -12.38
CA GLN A 91 42.64 -13.03 -13.07
C GLN A 91 42.50 -12.93 -14.60
N ALA A 92 41.44 -13.49 -15.19
CA ALA A 92 41.25 -13.51 -16.64
C ALA A 92 40.70 -12.19 -17.24
N LYS A 93 39.96 -11.38 -16.45
CA LYS A 93 39.34 -10.14 -16.95
C LYS A 93 40.34 -8.98 -17.10
N ALA A 94 41.27 -8.83 -16.16
CA ALA A 94 42.27 -7.75 -16.21
C ALA A 94 43.29 -7.95 -17.35
N LYS A 95 43.70 -9.21 -17.60
CA LYS A 95 44.58 -9.56 -18.73
C LYS A 95 43.91 -9.30 -20.10
N LYS A 96 42.59 -9.50 -20.20
CA LYS A 96 41.83 -9.24 -21.44
C LYS A 96 41.75 -7.74 -21.78
N GLN A 97 41.48 -6.87 -20.81
CA GLN A 97 41.43 -5.42 -21.04
C GLN A 97 42.81 -4.81 -21.36
N HIS A 98 43.88 -5.29 -20.73
CA HIS A 98 45.23 -4.81 -21.00
C HIS A 98 45.73 -5.22 -22.40
N ASN A 99 45.42 -6.44 -22.84
CA ASN A 99 45.72 -6.87 -24.22
C ASN A 99 44.88 -6.11 -25.26
N LEU A 100 43.64 -5.73 -24.93
CA LEU A 100 42.77 -4.96 -25.82
C LEU A 100 43.30 -3.54 -26.08
N LYS A 101 43.78 -2.83 -25.04
CA LYS A 101 44.43 -1.51 -25.20
C LYS A 101 45.73 -1.57 -26.01
N LYS A 102 46.53 -2.63 -25.83
CA LYS A 102 47.77 -2.83 -26.59
C LYS A 102 47.49 -3.10 -28.08
N MET A 103 46.39 -3.77 -28.40
CA MET A 103 46.00 -4.10 -29.77
C MET A 103 45.35 -2.92 -30.52
N ILE A 104 44.67 -2.03 -29.78
CA ILE A 104 44.12 -0.77 -30.31
C ILE A 104 45.26 0.21 -30.64
N ASN A 105 46.21 0.41 -29.74
CA ASN A 105 47.34 1.32 -29.97
C ASN A 105 48.29 0.83 -31.09
N ALA A 106 48.46 -0.49 -31.25
CA ALA A 106 49.27 -1.05 -32.34
C ALA A 106 48.62 -0.91 -33.73
N SER A 107 47.37 -0.45 -33.82
CA SER A 107 46.67 -0.20 -35.08
C SER A 107 46.62 1.27 -35.49
N GLU A 108 47.08 2.20 -34.63
CA GLU A 108 47.04 3.65 -34.87
C GLU A 108 48.42 4.28 -35.18
N GLU A 109 49.52 3.52 -35.09
CA GLU A 109 50.85 3.98 -35.53
C GLU A 109 51.17 3.43 -36.94
N ASN A 110 50.78 4.21 -37.96
CA ASN A 110 51.58 4.53 -39.16
C ASN A 110 50.69 5.11 -40.29
N PRO A 111 50.83 6.42 -40.56
CA PRO A 111 50.72 6.93 -41.92
C PRO A 111 52.04 7.61 -42.34
N ASP A 112 52.64 7.04 -43.38
CA ASP A 112 53.42 7.63 -44.46
C ASP A 112 54.66 8.51 -44.15
N SER A 113 55.82 7.98 -44.52
CA SER A 113 56.95 8.74 -45.06
C SER A 113 57.45 8.03 -46.32
N GLU A 114 57.11 8.56 -47.49
CA GLU A 114 58.09 8.89 -48.55
C GLU A 114 57.39 9.56 -49.76
N GLY A 115 57.89 10.73 -50.14
CA GLY A 115 58.02 11.12 -51.55
C GLY A 115 56.81 11.76 -52.24
N SER A 116 56.67 13.07 -52.07
CA SER A 116 55.91 13.98 -52.94
C SER A 116 56.49 14.06 -54.35
N ASN A 117 55.62 14.09 -55.38
CA ASN A 117 55.81 14.98 -56.53
C ASN A 117 54.47 15.30 -57.26
N ILE A 118 54.20 16.60 -57.35
CA ILE A 118 53.59 17.36 -58.46
C ILE A 118 52.05 17.32 -58.61
N GLU A 119 51.45 18.40 -58.10
CA GLU A 119 50.54 19.36 -58.75
C GLU A 119 49.26 18.93 -59.50
N THR A 120 48.15 19.40 -58.90
CA THR A 120 47.12 20.27 -59.48
C THR A 120 46.10 19.72 -60.48
N GLY A 121 44.84 19.71 -60.00
CA GLY A 121 43.71 20.23 -60.76
C GLY A 121 42.71 19.21 -61.35
N GLY A 122 41.44 19.36 -60.96
CA GLY A 122 40.31 19.00 -61.81
C GLY A 122 39.39 17.88 -61.29
N ASP A 123 38.17 18.29 -60.95
CA ASP A 123 36.90 17.54 -60.86
C ASP A 123 36.88 16.06 -61.27
N LYS A 124 36.33 15.21 -60.38
CA LYS A 124 35.28 14.21 -60.72
C LYS A 124 34.77 13.42 -59.51
N ARG A 125 33.45 13.53 -59.31
CA ARG A 125 32.43 12.50 -58.99
C ARG A 125 32.85 11.25 -58.19
N PHE A 126 32.12 11.04 -57.09
CA PHE A 126 31.64 9.78 -56.53
C PHE A 126 32.47 8.52 -56.84
N LYS A 127 33.27 8.08 -55.87
CA LYS A 127 33.66 6.67 -55.74
C LYS A 127 33.13 6.11 -54.42
N LYS A 128 32.11 5.26 -54.55
CA LYS A 128 31.66 4.29 -53.54
C LYS A 128 32.88 3.52 -53.03
N ASP A 129 33.07 3.50 -51.71
CA ASP A 129 34.07 2.66 -51.07
C ASP A 129 33.85 1.19 -51.45
N LYS A 130 34.85 0.63 -52.13
CA LYS A 130 34.91 -0.78 -52.50
C LYS A 130 35.28 -1.59 -51.26
N GLY A 131 34.41 -2.53 -50.88
CA GLY A 131 34.69 -3.51 -49.83
C GLY A 131 35.97 -4.28 -50.12
N LYS A 132 36.91 -4.29 -49.17
CA LYS A 132 38.12 -5.12 -49.21
C LYS A 132 37.72 -6.60 -49.27
N GLN A 133 38.07 -7.30 -50.35
CA GLN A 133 37.90 -8.75 -50.48
C GLN A 133 38.84 -9.47 -49.50
N LEU A 134 38.26 -10.08 -48.47
CA LEU A 134 38.96 -10.89 -47.46
C LEU A 134 39.21 -12.30 -48.01
N HIS A 135 40.45 -12.66 -48.32
CA HIS A 135 40.81 -13.88 -49.05
C HIS A 135 41.03 -15.15 -48.20
N SER A 136 40.65 -15.14 -46.91
CA SER A 136 40.79 -16.31 -46.04
C SER A 136 39.57 -16.44 -45.13
N ARG A 137 39.00 -17.65 -45.08
CA ARG A 137 37.86 -18.00 -44.20
C ARG A 137 38.13 -17.61 -42.74
N THR A 138 39.39 -17.69 -42.29
CA THR A 138 39.83 -17.28 -40.94
C THR A 138 39.82 -15.77 -40.73
N GLN A 139 40.16 -14.97 -41.75
CA GLN A 139 40.14 -13.51 -41.68
C GLN A 139 38.71 -12.96 -41.71
N ILE A 140 37.81 -13.58 -42.47
CA ILE A 140 36.37 -13.27 -42.47
C ILE A 140 35.79 -13.51 -41.07
N PHE A 141 36.13 -14.64 -40.43
CA PHE A 141 35.69 -14.88 -39.05
C PHE A 141 36.27 -13.88 -38.05
N ARG A 142 37.58 -13.57 -38.09
CA ARG A 142 38.15 -12.55 -37.18
C ARG A 142 37.50 -11.18 -37.36
N TYR A 143 37.26 -10.77 -38.60
CA TYR A 143 36.56 -9.52 -38.90
C TYR A 143 35.12 -9.55 -38.39
N ALA A 144 34.37 -10.62 -38.65
CA ALA A 144 33.01 -10.80 -38.15
C ALA A 144 32.94 -10.80 -36.62
N TYR A 145 33.85 -11.52 -35.93
CA TYR A 145 33.94 -11.50 -34.48
C TYR A 145 34.29 -10.11 -33.94
N GLY A 146 35.22 -9.40 -34.57
CA GLY A 146 35.56 -8.03 -34.19
C GLY A 146 34.40 -7.05 -34.38
N GLN A 147 33.59 -7.23 -35.43
CA GLN A 147 32.37 -6.43 -35.65
C GLN A 147 31.27 -6.76 -34.64
N ILE A 148 31.03 -8.05 -34.34
CA ILE A 148 30.07 -8.47 -33.32
C ILE A 148 30.48 -7.96 -31.93
N GLU A 149 31.78 -7.95 -31.62
CA GLU A 149 32.29 -7.46 -30.34
C GLU A 149 32.18 -5.93 -30.24
N LYS A 150 32.44 -5.19 -31.34
CA LYS A 150 32.16 -3.75 -31.42
C LYS A 150 30.68 -3.44 -31.30
N GLU A 151 29.82 -4.19 -31.97
CA GLU A 151 28.36 -4.01 -31.92
C GLU A 151 27.82 -4.34 -30.54
N LYS A 152 28.31 -5.40 -29.89
CA LYS A 152 28.00 -5.71 -28.48
C LYS A 152 28.48 -4.63 -27.53
N ALA A 153 29.69 -4.10 -27.70
CA ALA A 153 30.20 -3.02 -26.87
C ALA A 153 29.39 -1.73 -27.05
N LEU A 154 28.95 -1.44 -28.28
CA LEU A 154 28.09 -0.30 -28.59
C LEU A 154 26.66 -0.51 -28.06
N GLN A 155 26.15 -1.74 -28.07
CA GLN A 155 24.90 -2.11 -27.42
C GLN A 155 24.99 -2.01 -25.90
N GLU A 156 26.10 -2.41 -25.28
CA GLU A 156 26.34 -2.23 -23.84
C GLU A 156 26.42 -0.75 -23.47
N GLN A 157 27.15 0.07 -24.23
CA GLN A 157 27.16 1.52 -24.07
C GLN A 157 25.77 2.14 -24.27
N ASN A 158 25.02 1.71 -25.27
CA ASN A 158 23.65 2.20 -25.48
C ASN A 158 22.72 1.75 -24.35
N LYS A 159 22.91 0.55 -23.81
CA LYS A 159 22.16 0.04 -22.66
C LYS A 159 22.46 0.87 -21.41
N ASP A 160 23.72 1.23 -21.19
CA ASP A 160 24.16 2.16 -20.14
C ASP A 160 23.59 3.57 -20.30
N MET A 161 23.34 3.99 -21.54
CA MET A 161 22.67 5.26 -21.87
C MET A 161 21.15 5.21 -21.65
N THR A 162 20.51 4.04 -21.67
CA THR A 162 19.08 3.91 -21.33
C THR A 162 18.83 4.17 -19.84
N PHE A 163 17.62 4.62 -19.50
CA PHE A 163 17.22 4.86 -18.12
C PHE A 163 17.40 3.60 -17.24
N THR A 164 17.16 2.42 -17.81
CA THR A 164 17.39 1.10 -17.19
C THR A 164 18.87 0.85 -16.89
N GLY A 165 19.78 1.17 -17.81
CA GLY A 165 21.22 1.07 -17.55
C GLY A 165 21.66 1.99 -16.41
N VAL A 166 21.11 3.21 -16.35
CA VAL A 166 21.37 4.17 -15.27
C VAL A 166 20.85 3.66 -13.91
N ILE A 167 19.67 3.06 -13.87
CA ILE A 167 19.14 2.44 -12.63
C ILE A 167 20.07 1.30 -12.18
N ASN A 168 20.46 0.42 -13.09
CA ASN A 168 21.33 -0.72 -12.76
C ASN A 168 22.69 -0.24 -12.23
N MET A 169 23.31 0.75 -12.88
CA MET A 169 24.52 1.40 -12.39
C MET A 169 24.33 2.02 -11.00
N ALA A 170 23.24 2.77 -10.77
CA ALA A 170 22.98 3.35 -9.45
C ALA A 170 22.73 2.27 -8.38
N SER A 171 22.05 1.16 -8.73
CA SER A 171 21.74 0.08 -7.80
C SER A 171 22.95 -0.80 -7.45
N GLU A 172 23.91 -0.95 -8.37
CA GLU A 172 25.12 -1.75 -8.13
C GLU A 172 26.11 -1.08 -7.15
N PHE A 173 25.98 0.23 -6.92
CA PHE A 173 26.99 1.00 -6.18
C PHE A 173 26.48 1.72 -4.91
N ASP A 174 25.19 2.02 -4.77
CA ASP A 174 24.58 2.61 -3.55
C ASP A 174 23.60 1.65 -2.85
N ILE A 175 24.07 0.47 -2.45
CA ILE A 175 23.31 -0.40 -1.54
C ILE A 175 23.42 0.20 -0.13
N ARG A 176 22.50 1.10 0.23
CA ARG A 176 22.37 1.51 1.64
C ARG A 176 22.00 0.26 2.44
N PRO A 177 22.78 -0.15 3.45
CA PRO A 177 22.46 -1.33 4.23
C PRO A 177 21.15 -1.09 4.96
N ARG A 178 20.12 -1.85 4.59
CA ARG A 178 18.83 -1.86 5.28
C ARG A 178 19.06 -2.51 6.65
N PRO A 179 18.44 -2.01 7.75
CA PRO A 179 18.56 -2.69 9.03
C PRO A 179 17.91 -4.08 8.90
N PRO A 180 18.65 -5.17 9.16
CA PRO A 180 18.09 -6.51 9.08
C PRO A 180 17.01 -6.70 10.15
N ILE A 181 15.88 -7.28 9.77
CA ILE A 181 14.81 -7.65 10.67
C ILE A 181 14.67 -9.17 10.64
N GLU A 182 15.09 -9.80 11.73
CA GLU A 182 14.83 -11.19 12.03
C GLU A 182 13.62 -11.29 12.96
N ILE A 183 12.72 -12.22 12.68
CA ILE A 183 11.55 -12.49 13.51
C ILE A 183 11.65 -13.90 14.06
N HIS A 184 11.65 -14.04 15.38
CA HIS A 184 11.49 -15.32 16.06
C HIS A 184 10.09 -15.37 16.66
N PHE A 185 9.35 -16.44 16.43
CA PHE A 185 8.05 -16.66 17.04
C PHE A 185 8.10 -17.97 17.83
N LYS A 186 7.63 -17.93 19.07
CA LYS A 186 7.66 -19.05 20.01
C LYS A 186 6.27 -19.29 20.60
N ASP A 187 5.81 -20.53 20.49
CA ASP A 187 4.55 -21.04 21.01
C ASP A 187 3.33 -20.18 20.61
N LEU A 188 3.37 -19.62 19.41
CA LEU A 188 2.36 -18.70 18.92
C LEU A 188 1.03 -19.42 18.74
N THR A 189 0.04 -19.03 19.55
CA THR A 189 -1.28 -19.65 19.60
C THR A 189 -2.33 -18.57 19.53
N LEU A 190 -3.37 -18.79 18.72
CA LEU A 190 -4.45 -17.83 18.51
C LEU A 190 -5.79 -18.55 18.69
N THR A 191 -6.58 -18.09 19.66
CA THR A 191 -7.89 -18.67 20.01
C THR A 191 -9.01 -17.67 19.79
N LEU A 192 -10.11 -18.15 19.22
CA LEU A 192 -11.32 -17.37 19.03
C LEU A 192 -12.13 -17.34 20.35
N LYS A 193 -12.33 -16.16 20.92
CA LYS A 193 -13.16 -15.93 22.11
C LYS A 193 -14.62 -16.26 21.81
N GLY A 194 -15.28 -16.97 22.72
CA GLY A 194 -16.68 -17.42 22.59
C GLY A 194 -16.82 -18.89 22.16
N LYS A 195 -16.07 -19.34 21.14
CA LYS A 195 -16.09 -20.76 20.72
C LYS A 195 -14.92 -21.59 21.26
N ASN A 196 -13.97 -20.97 21.96
CA ASN A 196 -12.71 -21.57 22.41
C ASN A 196 -12.02 -22.42 21.33
N LYS A 197 -12.13 -21.98 20.06
CA LYS A 197 -11.56 -22.68 18.93
C LYS A 197 -10.16 -22.14 18.65
N HIS A 198 -9.17 -23.03 18.66
CA HIS A 198 -7.81 -22.71 18.23
C HIS A 198 -7.78 -22.52 16.71
N LEU A 199 -7.33 -21.34 16.27
CA LEU A 199 -7.09 -21.01 14.86
C LEU A 199 -5.61 -21.19 14.48
N LEU A 200 -4.72 -21.02 15.46
CA LEU A 200 -3.30 -21.36 15.42
C LEU A 200 -2.90 -21.97 16.76
N ARG A 201 -1.93 -22.87 16.75
CA ARG A 201 -1.52 -23.57 17.97
C ARG A 201 -0.04 -23.92 17.97
N CYS A 202 0.67 -23.43 18.99
CA CYS A 202 2.07 -23.75 19.29
C CYS A 202 3.01 -23.60 18.09
N VAL A 203 2.79 -22.58 17.25
CA VAL A 203 3.61 -22.36 16.06
C VAL A 203 4.92 -21.70 16.50
N THR A 204 6.05 -22.37 16.23
CA THR A 204 7.40 -21.94 16.61
C THR A 204 8.34 -21.96 15.40
N GLY A 205 9.16 -20.94 15.26
CA GLY A 205 10.04 -20.78 14.10
C GLY A 205 10.67 -19.39 13.99
N THR A 206 11.34 -19.16 12.87
CA THR A 206 12.23 -18.02 12.64
C THR A 206 12.14 -17.58 11.19
N LEU A 207 12.03 -16.28 10.94
CA LEU A 207 12.15 -15.68 9.62
C LEU A 207 13.43 -14.85 9.60
N SER A 208 14.39 -15.24 8.77
CA SER A 208 15.70 -14.59 8.73
C SER A 208 15.84 -13.59 7.58
N PRO A 209 16.57 -12.48 7.77
CA PRO A 209 16.90 -11.53 6.71
C PRO A 209 17.60 -12.21 5.53
N GLY A 210 17.34 -11.70 4.32
CA GLY A 210 18.00 -12.19 3.12
C GLY A 210 17.40 -13.45 2.51
N ARG A 211 16.28 -13.94 3.06
CA ARG A 211 15.61 -15.18 2.65
C ARG A 211 14.19 -14.90 2.19
N VAL A 212 13.71 -15.73 1.26
CA VAL A 212 12.30 -15.78 0.87
C VAL A 212 11.65 -17.03 1.45
N SER A 213 10.81 -16.84 2.47
CA SER A 213 10.07 -17.89 3.15
C SER A 213 8.66 -18.03 2.56
N ALA A 214 8.28 -19.24 2.16
CA ALA A 214 6.96 -19.53 1.64
C ALA A 214 6.09 -20.25 2.69
N VAL A 215 4.91 -19.70 2.96
CA VAL A 215 3.90 -20.29 3.85
C VAL A 215 2.85 -20.98 2.99
N MET A 216 2.67 -22.29 3.20
CA MET A 216 1.68 -23.10 2.50
C MET A 216 0.91 -23.98 3.47
N GLY A 217 -0.15 -24.59 2.96
CA GLY A 217 -1.04 -25.45 3.71
C GLY A 217 -2.42 -25.49 3.08
N PRO A 218 -3.24 -26.47 3.45
CA PRO A 218 -4.58 -26.61 2.89
C PRO A 218 -5.50 -25.44 3.22
N SER A 219 -6.65 -25.41 2.58
CA SER A 219 -7.68 -24.43 2.89
C SER A 219 -8.12 -24.55 4.35
N GLY A 220 -8.17 -23.43 5.07
CA GLY A 220 -8.48 -23.41 6.51
C GLY A 220 -7.33 -23.83 7.44
N ALA A 221 -6.10 -23.99 6.94
CA ALA A 221 -4.91 -24.27 7.77
C ALA A 221 -4.44 -23.09 8.64
N GLY A 222 -5.03 -21.89 8.48
CA GLY A 222 -4.65 -20.71 9.26
C GLY A 222 -3.49 -19.89 8.68
N LYS A 223 -3.23 -19.95 7.37
CA LYS A 223 -2.15 -19.18 6.68
C LYS A 223 -2.26 -17.66 6.91
N THR A 224 -3.40 -17.07 6.55
CA THR A 224 -3.68 -15.64 6.81
C THR A 224 -3.75 -15.32 8.31
N THR A 225 -4.22 -16.28 9.12
CA THR A 225 -4.21 -16.15 10.58
C THR A 225 -2.78 -16.07 11.12
N PHE A 226 -1.85 -16.86 10.57
CA PHE A 226 -0.43 -16.87 10.93
C PHE A 226 0.21 -15.52 10.64
N LEU A 227 -0.01 -14.97 9.44
CA LEU A 227 0.46 -13.62 9.11
C LEU A 227 -0.16 -12.55 10.02
N SER A 228 -1.43 -12.69 10.38
CA SER A 228 -2.13 -11.75 11.29
C SER A 228 -1.59 -11.83 12.72
N ALA A 229 -1.26 -13.03 13.20
CA ALA A 229 -0.65 -13.24 14.51
C ALA A 229 0.78 -12.69 14.55
N LEU A 230 1.57 -12.98 13.52
CA LEU A 230 2.95 -12.48 13.36
C LEU A 230 3.00 -10.94 13.32
N THR A 231 2.05 -10.30 12.65
CA THR A 231 1.97 -8.83 12.52
C THR A 231 1.27 -8.14 13.69
N GLY A 232 0.86 -8.87 14.73
CA GLY A 232 0.13 -8.31 15.87
C GLY A 232 -1.20 -7.66 15.46
N LYS A 233 -1.83 -8.16 14.39
CA LYS A 233 -3.12 -7.72 13.82
C LYS A 233 -4.23 -8.74 14.06
N ALA A 234 -4.15 -9.51 15.15
CA ALA A 234 -5.18 -10.49 15.51
C ALA A 234 -6.57 -9.86 15.48
N ALA A 235 -7.55 -10.59 14.91
CA ALA A 235 -8.91 -10.11 14.77
C ALA A 235 -9.55 -9.80 16.13
N ALA A 236 -10.46 -8.83 16.15
CA ALA A 236 -11.24 -8.52 17.34
C ALA A 236 -11.97 -9.79 17.82
N GLY A 237 -11.87 -10.09 19.12
CA GLY A 237 -12.42 -11.32 19.68
C GLY A 237 -11.47 -12.53 19.63
N CYS A 238 -10.16 -12.35 19.38
CA CYS A 238 -9.17 -13.41 19.54
C CYS A 238 -8.24 -13.15 20.75
N THR A 239 -7.77 -14.20 21.43
CA THR A 239 -6.58 -14.09 22.31
C THR A 239 -5.37 -14.67 21.60
N THR A 240 -4.24 -13.97 21.70
CA THR A 240 -2.95 -14.45 21.21
C THR A 240 -2.07 -14.75 22.41
N THR A 241 -1.54 -15.96 22.48
CA THR A 241 -0.54 -16.39 23.46
C THR A 241 0.74 -16.80 22.75
N GLY A 242 1.85 -16.88 23.51
CA GLY A 242 3.21 -17.02 22.96
C GLY A 242 3.92 -15.67 22.82
N SER A 243 5.10 -15.67 22.22
CA SER A 243 5.92 -14.47 22.06
C SER A 243 6.47 -14.34 20.65
N VAL A 244 6.45 -13.12 20.11
CA VAL A 244 7.16 -12.73 18.90
C VAL A 244 8.32 -11.83 19.31
N LEU A 245 9.55 -12.22 18.95
CA LEU A 245 10.78 -11.49 19.21
C LEU A 245 11.31 -10.93 17.90
N ILE A 246 11.69 -9.67 17.89
CA ILE A 246 12.28 -8.98 16.73
C ILE A 246 13.75 -8.74 17.07
N ASN A 247 14.67 -9.29 16.26
CA ASN A 247 16.11 -9.24 16.53
C ASN A 247 16.47 -9.63 17.98
N GLY A 248 15.79 -10.65 18.52
CA GLY A 248 15.97 -11.16 19.89
C GLY A 248 15.27 -10.38 21.01
N LYS A 249 14.53 -9.31 20.70
CA LYS A 249 13.82 -8.48 21.69
C LYS A 249 12.31 -8.68 21.61
N SER A 250 11.61 -8.69 22.75
CA SER A 250 10.15 -8.77 22.83
C SER A 250 9.46 -7.43 22.51
N ASP A 251 9.79 -6.85 21.36
CA ASP A 251 9.20 -5.60 20.88
C ASP A 251 7.92 -5.86 20.09
N SER A 252 6.96 -4.93 20.16
CA SER A 252 5.80 -4.97 19.27
C SER A 252 6.22 -4.71 17.84
N ILE A 253 5.79 -5.56 16.90
CA ILE A 253 6.02 -5.37 15.47
C ILE A 253 5.40 -4.07 14.93
N GLN A 254 4.42 -3.52 15.64
CA GLN A 254 3.84 -2.21 15.31
C GLN A 254 4.83 -1.05 15.48
N SER A 255 5.83 -1.19 16.35
CA SER A 255 6.91 -0.21 16.53
C SER A 255 7.84 -0.09 15.32
N TYR A 256 7.80 -1.07 14.40
CA TYR A 256 8.61 -1.12 13.18
C TYR A 256 7.79 -0.84 11.90
N LYS A 257 6.56 -0.36 12.03
CA LYS A 257 5.61 -0.14 10.91
C LYS A 257 6.13 0.70 9.74
N LYS A 258 7.12 1.57 9.96
CA LYS A 258 7.73 2.41 8.90
C LYS A 258 8.73 1.66 8.01
N VAL A 259 9.20 0.49 8.44
CA VAL A 259 10.17 -0.36 7.73
C VAL A 259 9.62 -1.73 7.39
N ILE A 260 8.34 -1.99 7.70
CA ILE A 260 7.63 -3.23 7.37
C ILE A 260 6.62 -2.95 6.26
N GLY A 261 6.63 -3.77 5.21
CA GLY A 261 5.60 -3.80 4.17
C GLY A 261 4.63 -4.95 4.40
N TYR A 262 3.32 -4.69 4.26
CA TYR A 262 2.28 -5.73 4.33
C TYR A 262 1.37 -5.62 3.11
N VAL A 263 1.37 -6.64 2.26
CA VAL A 263 0.49 -6.75 1.10
C VAL A 263 -0.70 -7.66 1.46
N PRO A 264 -1.92 -7.12 1.60
CA PRO A 264 -3.11 -7.93 1.86
C PRO A 264 -3.51 -8.75 0.63
N GLN A 265 -4.33 -9.79 0.85
CA GLN A 265 -4.89 -10.64 -0.20
C GLN A 265 -5.72 -9.84 -1.22
N ASP A 266 -6.50 -8.87 -0.73
CA ASP A 266 -7.29 -7.96 -1.57
C ASP A 266 -6.43 -6.87 -2.23
N ASP A 267 -6.62 -6.68 -3.53
CA ASP A 267 -5.89 -5.69 -4.33
C ASP A 267 -6.45 -4.27 -4.18
N ILE A 268 -6.27 -3.68 -2.99
CA ILE A 268 -6.76 -2.33 -2.65
C ILE A 268 -5.85 -1.24 -3.24
N VAL A 269 -6.06 -0.84 -4.49
CA VAL A 269 -5.28 0.20 -5.19
C VAL A 269 -6.21 1.26 -5.77
N HIS A 270 -5.84 2.54 -5.71
CA HIS A 270 -6.72 3.62 -6.19
C HIS A 270 -6.92 3.51 -7.71
N GLY A 271 -8.13 3.13 -8.13
CA GLY A 271 -8.51 2.95 -9.54
C GLY A 271 -8.50 4.23 -10.38
N ASN A 272 -8.78 5.38 -9.74
CA ASN A 272 -8.84 6.69 -10.40
C ASN A 272 -7.45 7.31 -10.62
N LEU A 273 -6.38 6.63 -10.23
CA LEU A 273 -4.99 7.06 -10.38
C LEU A 273 -4.25 6.14 -11.36
N THR A 274 -3.19 6.67 -11.98
CA THR A 274 -2.30 5.84 -12.80
C THR A 274 -1.42 4.96 -11.93
N VAL A 275 -0.80 3.94 -12.53
CA VAL A 275 0.16 3.07 -11.82
C VAL A 275 1.30 3.91 -11.22
N GLU A 276 1.89 4.79 -12.01
CA GLU A 276 2.97 5.67 -11.56
C GLU A 276 2.51 6.60 -10.42
N GLU A 277 1.31 7.18 -10.50
CA GLU A 277 0.77 8.07 -9.47
C GLU A 277 0.58 7.38 -8.13
N ASN A 278 0.10 6.14 -8.15
CA ASN A 278 -0.08 5.30 -6.95
C ASN A 278 1.28 5.04 -6.26
N LEU A 279 2.28 4.61 -7.04
CA LEU A 279 3.63 4.33 -6.53
C LEU A 279 4.30 5.60 -5.99
N TRP A 280 4.22 6.71 -6.72
CA TRP A 280 4.75 8.00 -6.27
C TRP A 280 4.10 8.50 -4.99
N PHE A 281 2.80 8.29 -4.84
CA PHE A 281 2.09 8.69 -3.64
C PHE A 281 2.60 7.91 -2.43
N SER A 282 2.73 6.58 -2.54
CA SER A 282 3.32 5.75 -1.48
C SER A 282 4.76 6.19 -1.16
N ALA A 283 5.58 6.39 -2.20
CA ALA A 283 6.97 6.87 -2.08
C ALA A 283 7.06 8.16 -1.27
N ARG A 284 6.26 9.17 -1.64
CA ARG A 284 6.32 10.50 -1.04
C ARG A 284 5.88 10.52 0.42
N CYS A 285 4.99 9.63 0.83
CA CYS A 285 4.49 9.58 2.19
C CYS A 285 5.35 8.71 3.12
N ARG A 286 6.03 7.69 2.60
CA ARG A 286 6.68 6.65 3.42
C ARG A 286 8.20 6.52 3.25
N LEU A 287 8.79 7.00 2.15
CA LEU A 287 10.26 7.06 2.06
C LEU A 287 10.82 8.07 3.06
N ALA A 288 12.11 7.94 3.37
CA ALA A 288 12.80 8.85 4.28
C ALA A 288 12.63 10.31 3.84
N ALA A 289 12.32 11.19 4.81
CA ALA A 289 12.11 12.61 4.56
C ALA A 289 13.36 13.26 3.96
N ASP A 290 14.53 12.89 4.50
CA ASP A 290 15.86 13.42 4.15
C ASP A 290 16.34 12.98 2.77
N LEU A 291 15.69 11.99 2.15
CA LEU A 291 16.05 11.46 0.85
C LEU A 291 15.80 12.50 -0.25
N ALA A 292 16.81 12.74 -1.08
CA ALA A 292 16.76 13.75 -2.13
C ALA A 292 15.69 13.37 -3.17
N LYS A 293 15.08 14.38 -3.81
CA LYS A 293 14.09 14.15 -4.86
C LYS A 293 14.59 13.24 -6.00
N PRO A 294 15.80 13.40 -6.57
CA PRO A 294 16.29 12.49 -7.62
C PRO A 294 16.42 11.05 -7.15
N GLU A 295 16.86 10.81 -5.90
CA GLU A 295 16.95 9.46 -5.33
C GLU A 295 15.56 8.81 -5.20
N LYS A 296 14.55 9.58 -4.76
CA LYS A 296 13.15 9.12 -4.73
C LYS A 296 12.65 8.69 -6.12
N VAL A 297 13.08 9.37 -7.18
CA VAL A 297 12.74 8.98 -8.56
C VAL A 297 13.34 7.61 -8.88
N LEU A 298 14.62 7.40 -8.55
CA LEU A 298 15.33 6.16 -8.86
C LEU A 298 14.69 4.96 -8.15
N VAL A 299 14.26 5.12 -6.90
CA VAL A 299 13.55 4.06 -6.15
C VAL A 299 12.24 3.67 -6.87
N VAL A 300 11.42 4.66 -7.23
CA VAL A 300 10.13 4.38 -7.90
C VAL A 300 10.34 3.70 -9.25
N GLU A 301 11.30 4.17 -10.04
CA GLU A 301 11.57 3.60 -11.36
C GLU A 301 12.19 2.19 -11.27
N ARG A 302 13.06 1.94 -10.29
CA ARG A 302 13.58 0.59 -9.99
C ARG A 302 12.44 -0.39 -9.74
N VAL A 303 11.44 0.01 -8.94
CA VAL A 303 10.28 -0.85 -8.63
C VAL A 303 9.37 -1.04 -9.84
N ILE A 304 9.13 -0.01 -10.64
CA ILE A 304 8.35 -0.13 -11.89
C ILE A 304 9.03 -1.12 -12.84
N GLU A 305 10.35 -1.05 -12.97
CA GLU A 305 11.12 -1.94 -13.82
C GLU A 305 11.15 -3.37 -13.28
N SER A 306 11.44 -3.57 -11.99
CA SER A 306 11.57 -4.90 -11.38
C SER A 306 10.27 -5.70 -11.45
N LEU A 307 9.13 -5.02 -11.34
CA LEU A 307 7.80 -5.63 -11.46
C LEU A 307 7.30 -5.72 -12.89
N GLY A 308 8.04 -5.21 -13.88
CA GLY A 308 7.64 -5.22 -15.29
C GLY A 308 6.39 -4.39 -15.57
N LEU A 309 6.25 -3.24 -14.93
CA LEU A 309 5.09 -2.33 -15.04
C LEU A 309 5.31 -1.17 -16.03
N GLN A 310 6.44 -1.14 -16.74
CA GLN A 310 6.84 -0.02 -17.59
C GLN A 310 5.82 0.31 -18.70
N GLN A 311 5.20 -0.69 -19.30
CA GLN A 311 4.22 -0.51 -20.38
C GLN A 311 2.90 0.10 -19.89
N VAL A 312 2.55 -0.10 -18.62
CA VAL A 312 1.26 0.34 -18.03
C VAL A 312 1.42 1.47 -17.02
N ARG A 313 2.60 2.11 -16.96
CA ARG A 313 2.93 3.14 -15.97
C ARG A 313 1.97 4.32 -15.96
N ASP A 314 1.58 4.79 -17.15
CA ASP A 314 0.70 5.95 -17.35
C ASP A 314 -0.77 5.54 -17.49
N SER A 315 -1.05 4.24 -17.49
CA SER A 315 -2.41 3.72 -17.56
C SER A 315 -3.12 3.84 -16.21
N LEU A 316 -4.41 4.18 -16.24
CA LEU A 316 -5.27 4.15 -15.06
C LEU A 316 -5.44 2.72 -14.55
N VAL A 317 -5.37 2.53 -13.24
CA VAL A 317 -5.56 1.22 -12.61
C VAL A 317 -6.98 0.68 -12.85
N GLY A 318 -7.95 1.59 -12.94
CA GLY A 318 -9.35 1.28 -13.22
C GLY A 318 -10.14 0.91 -11.97
N THR A 319 -11.42 1.21 -11.99
CA THR A 319 -12.41 0.83 -10.96
C THR A 319 -13.24 -0.35 -11.45
N VAL A 320 -14.21 -0.80 -10.65
CA VAL A 320 -15.17 -1.83 -11.09
C VAL A 320 -16.00 -1.32 -12.28
N GLU A 321 -16.33 -0.02 -12.29
CA GLU A 321 -17.14 0.62 -13.34
C GLU A 321 -16.32 0.96 -14.59
N LYS A 322 -15.04 1.36 -14.41
CA LYS A 322 -14.16 1.76 -15.50
C LYS A 322 -13.00 0.79 -15.61
N ARG A 323 -12.98 0.04 -16.71
CA ARG A 323 -11.87 -0.87 -17.04
C ARG A 323 -10.54 -0.11 -17.06
N GLY A 324 -9.53 -0.69 -16.44
CA GLY A 324 -8.14 -0.22 -16.45
C GLY A 324 -7.18 -1.35 -16.77
N ILE A 325 -6.09 -1.44 -16.00
CA ILE A 325 -5.07 -2.51 -16.13
C ILE A 325 -5.63 -3.90 -15.79
N SER A 326 -4.91 -4.96 -16.19
CA SER A 326 -5.30 -6.34 -15.88
C SER A 326 -5.22 -6.64 -14.38
N GLY A 327 -5.95 -7.65 -13.90
CA GLY A 327 -5.90 -8.08 -12.49
C GLY A 327 -4.49 -8.45 -12.03
N GLY A 328 -3.75 -9.18 -12.86
CA GLY A 328 -2.35 -9.52 -12.58
C GLY A 328 -1.40 -8.32 -12.56
N GLN A 329 -1.61 -7.32 -13.44
CA GLN A 329 -0.89 -6.06 -13.36
C GLN A 329 -1.24 -5.31 -12.07
N ARG A 330 -2.52 -5.26 -11.69
CA ARG A 330 -2.99 -4.63 -10.45
C ARG A 330 -2.38 -5.28 -9.20
N LYS A 331 -2.27 -6.60 -9.16
CA LYS A 331 -1.61 -7.32 -8.06
C LYS A 331 -0.12 -7.00 -7.98
N ARG A 332 0.58 -6.86 -9.11
CA ARG A 332 1.97 -6.35 -9.12
C ARG A 332 2.06 -4.91 -8.62
N VAL A 333 1.14 -4.02 -9.00
CA VAL A 333 1.08 -2.65 -8.47
C VAL A 333 0.85 -2.65 -6.95
N ASN A 334 -0.02 -3.54 -6.47
CA ASN A 334 -0.31 -3.75 -5.05
C ASN A 334 0.97 -4.11 -4.27
N VAL A 335 1.79 -5.03 -4.79
CA VAL A 335 3.12 -5.35 -4.24
C VAL A 335 4.07 -4.15 -4.33
N GLY A 336 4.07 -3.45 -5.47
CA GLY A 336 4.91 -2.26 -5.70
C GLY A 336 4.67 -1.14 -4.69
N LEU A 337 3.43 -0.92 -4.24
CA LEU A 337 3.10 0.07 -3.21
C LEU A 337 3.88 -0.14 -1.90
N GLU A 338 4.18 -1.40 -1.56
CA GLU A 338 4.95 -1.78 -0.38
C GLU A 338 6.46 -1.92 -0.69
N MET A 339 6.86 -2.33 -1.89
CA MET A 339 8.29 -2.39 -2.27
C MET A 339 8.94 -1.00 -2.37
N VAL A 340 8.20 0.02 -2.85
CA VAL A 340 8.71 1.40 -3.01
C VAL A 340 9.16 2.04 -1.70
N ILE A 341 8.76 1.49 -0.55
CA ILE A 341 9.19 2.02 0.75
C ILE A 341 10.53 1.45 1.22
N GLU A 342 11.21 0.64 0.40
CA GLU A 342 12.44 -0.07 0.76
C GLU A 342 12.30 -0.75 2.14
N PRO A 343 11.38 -1.72 2.27
CA PRO A 343 11.12 -2.38 3.55
C PRO A 343 12.29 -3.28 3.93
N SER A 344 12.48 -3.49 5.23
CA SER A 344 13.40 -4.49 5.79
C SER A 344 12.71 -5.85 5.97
N LEU A 345 11.39 -5.84 6.14
CA LEU A 345 10.54 -7.03 6.20
C LEU A 345 9.34 -6.80 5.28
N LEU A 346 9.09 -7.74 4.38
CA LEU A 346 7.96 -7.71 3.46
C LEU A 346 7.10 -8.97 3.65
N ILE A 347 5.86 -8.77 4.07
CA ILE A 347 4.87 -9.83 4.25
C ILE A 347 3.84 -9.73 3.13
N LEU A 348 3.62 -10.83 2.41
CA LEU A 348 2.67 -10.88 1.30
C LEU A 348 1.64 -11.99 1.48
N ASP A 349 0.36 -11.67 1.37
CA ASP A 349 -0.72 -12.66 1.43
C ASP A 349 -1.22 -12.98 0.01
N GLU A 350 -0.93 -14.19 -0.47
CA GLU A 350 -1.29 -14.69 -1.81
C GLU A 350 -0.97 -13.75 -3.00
N PRO A 351 0.27 -13.25 -3.12
CA PRO A 351 0.62 -12.30 -4.18
C PRO A 351 0.73 -12.95 -5.58
N THR A 352 0.67 -14.29 -5.67
CA THR A 352 0.66 -15.04 -6.93
C THR A 352 -0.73 -15.47 -7.37
N SER A 353 -1.75 -15.32 -6.52
CA SER A 353 -3.12 -15.71 -6.86
C SER A 353 -3.69 -14.80 -7.96
N GLY A 354 -4.17 -15.40 -9.05
CA GLY A 354 -4.67 -14.69 -10.23
C GLY A 354 -3.59 -14.21 -11.21
N LEU A 355 -2.32 -14.60 -11.00
CA LEU A 355 -1.24 -14.43 -11.97
C LEU A 355 -1.05 -15.69 -12.81
N ASP A 356 -0.64 -15.50 -14.07
CA ASP A 356 -0.10 -16.59 -14.88
C ASP A 356 1.28 -17.03 -14.36
N SER A 357 1.72 -18.23 -14.76
CA SER A 357 2.99 -18.81 -14.30
C SER A 357 4.20 -17.93 -14.62
N SER A 358 4.21 -17.25 -15.78
CA SER A 358 5.33 -16.41 -16.21
C SER A 358 5.39 -15.11 -15.40
N SER A 359 4.25 -14.46 -15.17
CA SER A 359 4.16 -13.28 -14.30
C SER A 359 4.51 -13.60 -12.85
N SER A 360 4.10 -14.77 -12.35
CA SER A 360 4.42 -15.21 -10.99
C SER A 360 5.92 -15.43 -10.79
N GLN A 361 6.60 -16.03 -11.78
CA GLN A 361 8.05 -16.16 -11.79
C GLN A 361 8.76 -14.79 -11.84
N LEU A 362 8.26 -13.86 -12.66
CA LEU A 362 8.83 -12.50 -12.74
C LEU A 362 8.72 -11.78 -11.39
N LEU A 363 7.55 -11.86 -10.74
CA LEU A 363 7.33 -11.30 -9.42
C LEU A 363 8.29 -11.91 -8.39
N LEU A 364 8.42 -13.24 -8.36
CA LEU A 364 9.31 -13.90 -7.40
C LEU A 364 10.80 -13.59 -7.67
N ARG A 365 11.21 -13.41 -8.93
CA ARG A 365 12.56 -12.92 -9.26
C ARG A 365 12.80 -11.51 -8.72
N ALA A 366 11.82 -10.63 -8.80
CA ALA A 366 11.90 -9.28 -8.23
C ALA A 366 12.02 -9.32 -6.70
N LEU A 367 11.18 -10.13 -6.04
CA LEU A 367 11.25 -10.33 -4.59
C LEU A 367 12.59 -10.94 -4.16
N ARG A 368 13.10 -11.94 -4.88
CA ARG A 368 14.40 -12.55 -4.59
C ARG A 368 15.55 -11.56 -4.73
N ARG A 369 15.46 -10.61 -5.68
CA ARG A 369 16.45 -9.52 -5.78
C ARG A 369 16.41 -8.63 -4.53
N GLU A 370 15.23 -8.27 -4.04
CA GLU A 370 15.09 -7.51 -2.78
C GLU A 370 15.61 -8.32 -1.58
N ALA A 371 15.35 -9.63 -1.54
CA ALA A 371 15.91 -10.49 -0.50
C ALA A 371 17.44 -10.47 -0.51
N LEU A 372 18.09 -10.56 -1.67
CA LEU A 372 19.56 -10.45 -1.77
C LEU A 372 20.11 -9.10 -1.26
N GLU A 373 19.30 -8.04 -1.24
CA GLU A 373 19.64 -6.74 -0.64
C GLU A 373 19.42 -6.71 0.90
N GLY A 374 19.12 -7.85 1.52
CA GLY A 374 18.97 -8.02 2.98
C GLY A 374 17.53 -7.94 3.49
N VAL A 375 16.52 -7.93 2.61
CA VAL A 375 15.10 -7.93 3.00
C VAL A 375 14.68 -9.32 3.47
N ASN A 376 13.94 -9.39 4.57
CA ASN A 376 13.24 -10.59 5.01
C ASN A 376 11.89 -10.66 4.29
N ILE A 377 11.62 -11.72 3.51
CA ILE A 377 10.38 -11.84 2.74
C ILE A 377 9.62 -13.08 3.19
N CYS A 378 8.38 -12.88 3.66
CA CYS A 378 7.47 -13.96 4.00
C CYS A 378 6.23 -13.86 3.12
N MET A 379 5.91 -14.91 2.37
CA MET A 379 4.73 -14.91 1.51
C MET A 379 3.89 -16.16 1.64
N VAL A 380 2.57 -15.97 1.70
CA VAL A 380 1.59 -17.06 1.59
C VAL A 380 1.39 -17.39 0.13
N VAL A 381 1.51 -18.67 -0.23
CA VAL A 381 1.40 -19.15 -1.61
C VAL A 381 0.39 -20.28 -1.67
N HIS A 382 -0.48 -20.25 -2.67
CA HIS A 382 -1.44 -21.30 -2.95
C HIS A 382 -1.00 -22.05 -4.21
N GLN A 383 -0.71 -23.36 -4.08
CA GLN A 383 -0.39 -24.28 -5.20
C GLN A 383 0.67 -23.73 -6.19
N PRO A 384 1.94 -23.57 -5.77
CA PRO A 384 3.00 -23.12 -6.68
C PRO A 384 3.36 -24.19 -7.71
N SER A 385 3.76 -23.78 -8.91
CA SER A 385 4.47 -24.69 -9.82
C SER A 385 5.81 -25.14 -9.22
N TYR A 386 6.30 -26.32 -9.61
CA TYR A 386 7.60 -26.84 -9.19
C TYR A 386 8.75 -25.84 -9.36
N THR A 387 8.77 -25.15 -10.51
CA THR A 387 9.79 -24.11 -10.79
C THR A 387 9.77 -22.96 -9.79
N LEU A 388 8.58 -22.58 -9.34
CA LEU A 388 8.37 -21.48 -8.39
C LEU A 388 8.69 -21.96 -6.97
N PHE A 389 8.33 -23.20 -6.63
CA PHE A 389 8.67 -23.82 -5.35
C PHE A 389 10.19 -23.85 -5.10
N ARG A 390 11.00 -24.23 -6.11
CA ARG A 390 12.46 -24.27 -5.98
C ARG A 390 13.14 -22.90 -5.85
N MET A 391 12.42 -21.80 -6.06
CA MET A 391 12.96 -20.45 -5.92
C MET A 391 12.89 -19.93 -4.48
N PHE A 392 12.15 -20.59 -3.59
CA PHE A 392 12.08 -20.24 -2.17
C PHE A 392 13.30 -20.78 -1.41
N ASP A 393 13.66 -20.08 -0.34
CA ASP A 393 14.77 -20.49 0.52
C ASP A 393 14.26 -21.31 1.71
N ASP A 394 13.14 -20.87 2.31
CA ASP A 394 12.46 -21.58 3.41
C ASP A 394 11.01 -21.93 3.06
N PHE A 395 10.52 -22.98 3.70
CA PHE A 395 9.17 -23.50 3.58
C PHE A 395 8.54 -23.71 4.95
N ILE A 396 7.36 -23.11 5.15
CA ILE A 396 6.50 -23.30 6.33
C ILE A 396 5.24 -24.00 5.85
N LEU A 397 5.05 -25.24 6.27
CA LEU A 397 3.86 -26.02 5.96
C LEU A 397 2.94 -26.08 7.18
N LEU A 398 1.75 -25.50 7.05
CA LEU A 398 0.71 -25.52 8.07
C LEU A 398 -0.32 -26.61 7.77
N ALA A 399 -0.80 -27.29 8.80
CA ALA A 399 -1.89 -28.26 8.75
C ALA A 399 -3.20 -27.65 9.28
N LYS A 400 -4.32 -28.36 9.06
CA LYS A 400 -5.63 -27.98 9.62
C LYS A 400 -5.53 -27.84 11.15
N GLY A 401 -6.17 -26.79 11.69
CA GLY A 401 -6.04 -26.42 13.10
C GLY A 401 -4.87 -25.49 13.41
N GLY A 402 -4.12 -25.05 12.40
CA GLY A 402 -3.06 -24.05 12.55
C GLY A 402 -1.83 -24.59 13.27
N LEU A 403 -1.47 -25.83 12.94
CA LEU A 403 -0.31 -26.54 13.45
C LEU A 403 0.78 -26.59 12.39
N THR A 404 2.05 -26.60 12.80
CA THR A 404 3.18 -26.71 11.88
C THR A 404 3.47 -28.18 11.57
N ALA A 405 3.46 -28.55 10.30
CA ALA A 405 3.88 -29.87 9.81
C ALA A 405 5.34 -29.89 9.37
N TYR A 406 5.87 -28.75 8.91
CA TYR A 406 7.28 -28.57 8.58
C TYR A 406 7.65 -27.08 8.63
N HIS A 407 8.87 -26.78 9.07
CA HIS A 407 9.47 -25.45 8.98
C HIS A 407 10.99 -25.55 8.77
N GLY A 408 11.50 -25.08 7.64
CA GLY A 408 12.93 -25.09 7.35
C GLY A 408 13.26 -24.89 5.87
N PRO A 409 14.52 -25.15 5.46
CA PRO A 409 14.95 -24.94 4.07
C PRO A 409 14.18 -25.82 3.08
N VAL A 410 13.90 -25.30 1.88
CA VAL A 410 13.18 -26.04 0.83
C VAL A 410 13.93 -27.30 0.39
N SER A 411 15.26 -27.26 0.40
CA SER A 411 16.11 -28.40 0.01
C SER A 411 15.98 -29.62 0.92
N LYS A 412 15.57 -29.44 2.18
CA LYS A 412 15.48 -30.52 3.19
C LYS A 412 14.06 -31.07 3.37
N VAL A 413 13.07 -30.50 2.68
CA VAL A 413 11.66 -30.90 2.82
C VAL A 413 11.47 -32.37 2.41
N GLU A 414 11.99 -32.74 1.24
CA GLU A 414 11.87 -34.10 0.71
C GLU A 414 12.64 -35.11 1.58
N GLU A 415 13.80 -34.73 2.11
CA GLU A 415 14.60 -35.54 3.05
C GLU A 415 13.85 -35.80 4.36
N TYR A 416 13.21 -34.78 4.93
CA TYR A 416 12.42 -34.92 6.15
C TYR A 416 11.22 -35.85 5.96
N PHE A 417 10.43 -35.64 4.90
CA PHE A 417 9.25 -36.47 4.65
C PHE A 417 9.62 -37.91 4.27
N SER A 418 10.69 -38.12 3.51
CA SER A 418 11.19 -39.48 3.21
C SER A 418 11.71 -40.19 4.45
N GLY A 419 12.36 -39.48 5.39
CA GLY A 419 12.74 -40.03 6.70
C GLY A 419 11.55 -40.50 7.56
N ILE A 420 10.35 -39.98 7.28
CA ILE A 420 9.08 -40.38 7.93
C ILE A 420 8.38 -41.51 7.16
N GLY A 421 8.90 -41.91 5.99
CA GLY A 421 8.32 -42.91 5.08
C GLY A 421 7.43 -42.33 3.98
N ILE A 422 7.40 -40.99 3.82
CA ILE A 422 6.60 -40.29 2.81
C ILE A 422 7.50 -39.90 1.64
N ASN A 423 7.49 -40.73 0.61
CA ASN A 423 8.24 -40.48 -0.61
C ASN A 423 7.35 -39.81 -1.66
N VAL A 424 7.84 -38.73 -2.27
CA VAL A 424 7.13 -38.05 -3.37
C VAL A 424 7.23 -38.92 -4.63
N PRO A 425 6.12 -39.29 -5.28
CA PRO A 425 6.16 -40.06 -6.53
C PRO A 425 6.81 -39.30 -7.68
N ASP A 426 7.40 -40.03 -8.62
CA ASP A 426 7.97 -39.45 -9.83
C ASP A 426 6.90 -38.68 -10.62
N ARG A 427 7.27 -37.49 -11.11
CA ARG A 427 6.41 -36.57 -11.90
C ARG A 427 5.24 -35.94 -11.14
N VAL A 428 5.22 -36.02 -9.81
CA VAL A 428 4.29 -35.25 -8.97
C VAL A 428 4.99 -34.03 -8.41
N ASN A 429 4.28 -32.91 -8.33
CA ASN A 429 4.81 -31.68 -7.72
C ASN A 429 4.86 -31.86 -6.19
N PRO A 430 6.05 -31.81 -5.53
CA PRO A 430 6.18 -32.02 -4.09
C PRO A 430 5.24 -31.19 -3.21
N PRO A 431 5.10 -29.85 -3.37
CA PRO A 431 4.21 -29.06 -2.53
C PRO A 431 2.74 -29.50 -2.64
N ASP A 432 2.27 -29.89 -3.83
CA ASP A 432 0.90 -30.37 -4.02
C ASP A 432 0.72 -31.72 -3.31
N HIS A 433 1.69 -32.63 -3.43
CA HIS A 433 1.66 -33.91 -2.73
C HIS A 433 1.57 -33.76 -1.20
N PHE A 434 2.37 -32.86 -0.61
CA PHE A 434 2.32 -32.61 0.84
C PHE A 434 0.98 -32.01 1.28
N ILE A 435 0.38 -31.15 0.46
CA ILE A 435 -0.96 -30.59 0.74
C ILE A 435 -2.02 -31.69 0.65
N ASP A 436 -2.00 -32.55 -0.38
CA ASP A 436 -2.95 -33.65 -0.55
C ASP A 436 -2.93 -34.64 0.61
N ILE A 437 -1.75 -34.91 1.16
CA ILE A 437 -1.59 -35.73 2.39
C ILE A 437 -2.24 -35.02 3.57
N LEU A 438 -1.95 -33.73 3.78
CA LEU A 438 -2.51 -32.95 4.91
C LEU A 438 -4.02 -32.72 4.79
N GLU A 439 -4.59 -32.74 3.58
CA GLU A 439 -6.04 -32.71 3.38
C GLU A 439 -6.71 -34.06 3.68
N GLY A 440 -5.93 -35.15 3.64
CA GLY A 440 -6.41 -36.52 3.75
C GLY A 440 -6.93 -37.09 2.44
N ILE A 441 -6.65 -36.45 1.30
CA ILE A 441 -7.00 -36.93 -0.04
C ILE A 441 -6.12 -38.11 -0.40
N TYR A 442 -4.81 -37.99 -0.17
CA TYR A 442 -3.87 -39.08 -0.33
C TYR A 442 -3.82 -39.92 0.96
N LYS A 443 -4.26 -41.17 0.88
CA LYS A 443 -4.14 -42.12 1.99
C LYS A 443 -2.72 -42.66 2.03
N LEU A 444 -2.02 -42.39 3.14
CA LEU A 444 -0.70 -42.95 3.40
C LEU A 444 -0.76 -44.49 3.38
N PRO A 445 0.29 -45.17 2.88
CA PRO A 445 0.38 -46.62 2.92
C PRO A 445 0.15 -47.17 4.33
N THR A 446 -0.68 -48.21 4.46
CA THR A 446 -1.02 -48.84 5.75
C THR A 446 0.20 -49.35 6.52
N SER A 447 1.31 -49.61 5.82
CA SER A 447 2.61 -50.01 6.40
C SER A 447 3.25 -48.95 7.30
N ILE A 448 2.89 -47.68 7.16
CA ILE A 448 3.47 -46.57 7.93
C ILE A 448 2.70 -46.36 9.25
N GLY A 449 1.47 -46.88 9.37
CA GLY A 449 0.63 -46.74 10.57
C GLY A 449 0.31 -45.29 10.93
N LEU A 450 0.44 -44.36 9.99
CA LEU A 450 0.35 -42.91 10.21
C LEU A 450 -0.93 -42.30 9.70
N SER A 451 -1.58 -41.48 10.53
CA SER A 451 -2.59 -40.54 10.06
C SER A 451 -1.95 -39.21 9.64
N TYR A 452 -2.58 -38.51 8.70
CA TYR A 452 -2.21 -37.13 8.34
C TYR A 452 -2.32 -36.17 9.54
N LYS A 453 -3.15 -36.50 10.54
CA LYS A 453 -3.31 -35.72 11.78
C LYS A 453 -2.09 -35.80 12.70
N ASP A 454 -1.25 -36.82 12.54
CA ASP A 454 -0.10 -37.07 13.41
C ASP A 454 1.17 -36.38 12.88
N LEU A 455 1.15 -35.87 11.64
CA LEU A 455 2.31 -35.20 11.03
C LEU A 455 2.77 -33.96 11.81
N PRO A 456 1.87 -33.07 12.27
CA PRO A 456 2.30 -31.96 13.11
C PRO A 456 2.88 -32.41 14.46
N LEU A 457 2.34 -33.50 15.05
CA LEU A 457 2.88 -34.06 16.29
C LEU A 457 4.30 -34.58 16.11
N ARG A 458 4.58 -35.27 15.00
CA ARG A 458 5.92 -35.74 14.66
C ARG A 458 6.90 -34.58 14.47
N TRP A 459 6.46 -33.48 13.85
CA TRP A 459 7.28 -32.28 13.71
C TRP A 459 7.65 -31.67 15.07
N MET A 460 6.70 -31.63 16.01
CA MET A 460 6.95 -31.14 17.37
C MET A 460 7.94 -32.03 18.10
N LEU A 461 7.77 -33.35 18.04
CA LEU A 461 8.67 -34.32 18.67
C LEU A 461 10.08 -34.29 18.05
N HIS A 462 10.19 -34.19 16.72
CA HIS A 462 11.46 -34.10 16.00
C HIS A 462 12.32 -32.92 16.46
N ASN A 463 11.69 -31.78 16.76
CA ASN A 463 12.40 -30.57 17.21
C ASN A 463 12.42 -30.38 18.73
N GLY A 464 11.85 -31.32 19.51
CA GLY A 464 11.77 -31.22 20.97
C GLY A 464 10.86 -30.10 21.48
N TYR A 465 9.82 -29.72 20.71
CA TYR A 465 8.85 -28.71 21.13
C TYR A 465 7.83 -29.28 22.14
N ALA A 466 7.31 -28.42 23.02
CA ALA A 466 6.31 -28.82 24.01
C ALA A 466 5.01 -29.25 23.34
N VAL A 467 4.63 -30.51 23.50
CA VAL A 467 3.40 -31.07 22.93
C VAL A 467 2.22 -30.81 23.87
N PRO A 468 1.10 -30.24 23.39
CA PRO A 468 -0.10 -30.07 24.19
C PRO A 468 -0.68 -31.42 24.69
N PRO A 469 -1.17 -31.48 25.94
CA PRO A 469 -1.58 -32.74 26.59
C PRO A 469 -2.76 -33.45 25.91
N ASP A 470 -3.64 -32.71 25.24
CA ASP A 470 -4.77 -33.24 24.48
C ASP A 470 -4.38 -33.94 23.18
N MET A 471 -3.19 -33.67 22.64
CA MET A 471 -2.70 -34.32 21.42
C MET A 471 -1.97 -35.65 21.68
N LEU A 472 -1.55 -35.88 22.93
CA LEU A 472 -0.92 -37.13 23.35
C LEU A 472 -1.94 -38.27 23.54
N GLY A 473 -3.22 -37.95 23.78
CA GLY A 473 -4.29 -38.94 23.99
C GLY A 473 -4.84 -39.60 22.71
N SER A 474 -4.64 -38.97 21.54
CA SER A 474 -5.19 -39.46 20.26
C SER A 474 -4.41 -40.63 19.63
N SER A 475 -3.22 -40.97 20.13
CA SER A 475 -2.35 -42.01 19.57
C SER A 475 -2.51 -43.40 20.22
N GLY A 476 -3.53 -43.61 21.06
CA GLY A 476 -3.64 -44.79 21.93
C GLY A 476 -4.86 -45.71 21.74
N SER A 477 -5.68 -45.58 20.70
CA SER A 477 -6.82 -46.49 20.50
C SER A 477 -7.28 -46.56 19.04
N ALA A 478 -6.72 -47.51 18.29
CA ALA A 478 -7.30 -48.00 17.04
C ALA A 478 -7.88 -49.40 17.29
N ALA A 479 -9.08 -49.47 17.84
CA ALA A 479 -9.96 -50.63 17.76
C ALA A 479 -11.41 -50.22 18.10
N SER A 480 -12.16 -49.83 17.08
CA SER A 480 -13.60 -50.13 16.85
C SER A 480 -14.23 -49.06 15.96
N SER A 481 -14.31 -49.37 14.68
CA SER A 481 -15.27 -48.76 13.77
C SER A 481 -16.59 -49.52 13.88
N ALA A 482 -17.61 -48.91 14.47
CA ALA A 482 -19.01 -49.18 14.17
C ALA A 482 -19.79 -47.90 14.49
N GLY A 483 -20.58 -47.43 13.53
CA GLY A 483 -21.33 -46.18 13.67
C GLY A 483 -22.36 -46.26 14.78
N ASP A 484 -22.78 -45.10 15.28
CA ASP A 484 -24.20 -44.81 15.39
C ASP A 484 -24.48 -43.34 15.66
N ASN A 485 -25.59 -42.90 15.05
CA ASN A 485 -26.25 -41.64 15.28
C ASN A 485 -26.88 -41.60 16.68
N SER A 486 -26.98 -40.38 17.21
CA SER A 486 -27.98 -39.92 18.18
C SER A 486 -28.15 -40.69 19.51
N ALA A 487 -27.80 -40.05 20.62
CA ALA A 487 -28.71 -39.99 21.78
C ALA A 487 -28.27 -38.91 22.78
N TYR A 488 -29.19 -37.99 23.01
CA TYR A 488 -29.33 -37.24 24.25
C TYR A 488 -29.39 -38.19 25.47
N ARG A 489 -28.57 -37.92 26.48
CA ARG A 489 -28.82 -38.05 27.94
C ARG A 489 -27.51 -37.62 28.62
N GLY A 490 -27.46 -36.56 29.41
CA GLY A 490 -28.26 -36.36 30.61
C GLY A 490 -27.31 -36.46 31.79
N ILE A 491 -26.64 -35.35 32.13
CA ILE A 491 -25.93 -35.20 33.40
C ILE A 491 -26.50 -33.98 34.11
N SER A 492 -27.10 -34.30 35.24
CA SER A 492 -27.73 -33.45 36.23
C SER A 492 -26.79 -32.33 36.68
N ALA A 493 -27.14 -31.09 36.34
CA ALA A 493 -26.61 -29.92 37.03
C ALA A 493 -27.54 -29.62 38.21
N ALA A 494 -26.99 -29.73 39.42
CA ALA A 494 -27.63 -29.25 40.63
C ALA A 494 -27.95 -27.76 40.49
N VAL A 495 -29.22 -27.42 40.75
CA VAL A 495 -29.74 -26.05 40.77
C VAL A 495 -29.22 -25.36 42.04
N GLY A 496 -28.29 -24.42 41.87
CA GLY A 496 -28.03 -23.33 42.81
C GLY A 496 -28.73 -22.06 42.32
N PRO A 497 -29.18 -21.15 43.21
CA PRO A 497 -30.17 -20.13 42.87
C PRO A 497 -29.57 -18.95 42.09
N ASP A 498 -30.32 -18.52 41.08
CA ASP A 498 -30.39 -17.18 40.47
C ASP A 498 -29.08 -16.42 40.20
N GLN A 499 -28.35 -16.83 39.14
CA GLN A 499 -27.49 -15.90 38.40
C GLN A 499 -28.29 -15.31 37.23
N SER A 500 -28.67 -14.04 37.36
CA SER A 500 -29.49 -13.33 36.38
C SER A 500 -28.82 -13.24 35.01
N PHE A 501 -29.54 -13.62 33.96
CA PHE A 501 -29.17 -13.45 32.54
C PHE A 501 -28.70 -12.03 32.20
N ALA A 502 -29.26 -11.01 32.87
CA ALA A 502 -28.83 -9.62 32.72
C ALA A 502 -27.40 -9.37 33.22
N GLY A 503 -26.94 -10.12 34.23
CA GLY A 503 -25.58 -10.05 34.78
C GLY A 503 -24.53 -10.65 33.86
N GLU A 504 -24.83 -11.79 33.20
CA GLU A 504 -23.97 -12.35 32.16
C GLU A 504 -23.87 -11.41 30.96
N LEU A 505 -25.01 -10.86 30.49
CA LEU A 505 -25.05 -9.90 29.39
C LEU A 505 -24.30 -8.61 29.74
N TRP A 506 -24.40 -8.10 30.97
CA TRP A 506 -23.61 -6.94 31.41
C TRP A 506 -22.13 -7.31 31.51
N SER A 507 -21.77 -8.49 32.00
CA SER A 507 -20.37 -8.93 32.08
C SER A 507 -19.73 -9.10 30.69
N ASP A 508 -20.51 -9.59 29.72
CA ASP A 508 -20.12 -9.70 28.31
C ASP A 508 -20.02 -8.33 27.64
N VAL A 509 -20.94 -7.42 27.93
CA VAL A 509 -20.88 -6.04 27.41
C VAL A 509 -19.70 -5.29 28.04
N LYS A 510 -19.47 -5.43 29.35
CA LYS A 510 -18.35 -4.83 30.06
C LYS A 510 -17.01 -5.36 29.56
N SER A 511 -16.88 -6.68 29.41
CA SER A 511 -15.65 -7.28 28.86
C SER A 511 -15.43 -6.89 27.40
N ASN A 512 -16.48 -6.76 26.59
CA ASN A 512 -16.39 -6.23 25.22
C ASN A 512 -16.01 -4.74 25.20
N ILE A 513 -16.49 -3.94 26.15
CA ILE A 513 -16.15 -2.53 26.30
C ILE A 513 -14.72 -2.35 26.81
N GLU A 514 -14.28 -3.14 27.80
CA GLU A 514 -12.91 -3.16 28.32
C GLU A 514 -11.92 -3.64 27.25
N GLN A 515 -12.22 -4.69 26.49
CA GLN A 515 -11.37 -5.13 25.38
C GLN A 515 -11.31 -4.09 24.25
N LYS A 516 -12.43 -3.44 23.94
CA LYS A 516 -12.42 -2.29 23.02
C LYS A 516 -11.55 -1.19 23.59
N LYS A 517 -11.66 -0.86 24.88
CA LYS A 517 -10.88 0.17 25.57
C LYS A 517 -9.37 -0.13 25.53
N ASP A 518 -8.95 -1.38 25.72
CA ASP A 518 -7.55 -1.78 25.64
C ASP A 518 -7.01 -1.70 24.20
N HIS A 519 -7.79 -2.17 23.22
CA HIS A 519 -7.45 -1.99 21.80
C HIS A 519 -7.42 -0.50 21.39
N ILE A 520 -8.30 0.31 21.97
CA ILE A 520 -8.37 1.76 21.76
C ILE A 520 -7.13 2.43 22.38
N GLN A 521 -6.77 2.08 23.63
CA GLN A 521 -5.61 2.63 24.33
C GLN A 521 -4.30 2.26 23.63
N GLN A 522 -4.14 1.02 23.18
CA GLN A 522 -2.96 0.60 22.40
C GLN A 522 -2.85 1.30 21.04
N ARG A 523 -3.97 1.76 20.46
CA ARG A 523 -3.98 2.51 19.18
C ARG A 523 -3.83 4.02 19.35
N LEU A 524 -4.34 4.58 20.44
CA LEU A 524 -4.23 6.01 20.76
C LEU A 524 -2.87 6.38 21.33
N LEU A 525 -2.24 5.47 22.06
CA LEU A 525 -0.86 5.66 22.51
C LEU A 525 0.07 5.48 21.30
N PRO A 526 0.84 6.50 20.91
CA PRO A 526 1.82 6.34 19.84
C PRO A 526 2.83 5.28 20.28
N SER A 527 2.82 4.12 19.61
CA SER A 527 3.88 3.12 19.77
C SER A 527 5.20 3.81 19.51
N HIS A 528 6.13 3.78 20.47
CA HIS A 528 7.44 4.36 20.30
C HIS A 528 8.10 3.74 19.06
N ASP A 529 8.44 4.59 18.08
CA ASP A 529 9.01 4.13 16.81
C ASP A 529 10.45 3.66 17.03
N LEU A 530 10.70 2.39 16.76
CA LEU A 530 12.02 1.76 16.91
C LEU A 530 12.74 1.58 15.57
N SER A 531 12.12 2.01 14.48
CA SER A 531 12.66 1.82 13.12
C SER A 531 13.77 2.79 12.74
N ASN A 532 14.07 3.80 13.59
CA ASN A 532 15.03 4.89 13.33
C ASN A 532 14.80 5.67 12.01
N ARG A 533 13.68 5.45 11.31
CA ARG A 533 13.38 6.06 10.02
C ARG A 533 12.51 7.31 10.20
N LYS A 534 13.06 8.46 9.83
CA LYS A 534 12.31 9.73 9.77
C LYS A 534 11.45 9.78 8.52
N THR A 535 10.15 9.55 8.69
CA THR A 535 9.14 9.73 7.64
C THR A 535 8.69 11.20 7.56
N PRO A 536 8.17 11.65 6.40
CA PRO A 536 7.52 12.94 6.22
C PRO A 536 6.55 13.29 7.36
N GLY A 537 6.66 14.50 7.90
CA GLY A 537 5.75 14.99 8.92
C GLY A 537 4.32 15.21 8.41
N VAL A 538 3.38 15.41 9.34
CA VAL A 538 1.94 15.53 9.06
C VAL A 538 1.62 16.63 8.02
N LEU A 539 2.28 17.78 8.10
CA LEU A 539 2.08 18.89 7.14
C LEU A 539 2.51 18.52 5.72
N LEU A 540 3.64 17.81 5.60
CA LEU A 540 4.15 17.40 4.29
C LEU A 540 3.26 16.30 3.69
N GLN A 541 2.82 15.35 4.51
CA GLN A 541 1.83 14.34 4.12
C GLN A 541 0.51 15.00 3.70
N PHE A 542 0.01 15.99 4.45
CA PHE A 542 -1.19 16.75 4.11
C PHE A 542 -1.11 17.35 2.70
N ARG A 543 0.04 17.97 2.34
CA ARG A 543 0.25 18.50 0.98
C ARG A 543 0.21 17.41 -0.09
N TYR A 544 0.73 16.23 0.18
CA TYR A 544 0.69 15.09 -0.76
C TYR A 544 -0.73 14.51 -0.89
N PHE A 545 -1.45 14.33 0.21
CA PHE A 545 -2.85 13.93 0.20
C PHE A 545 -3.71 14.94 -0.56
N LEU A 546 -3.55 16.24 -0.30
CA LEU A 546 -4.30 17.30 -0.98
C LEU A 546 -4.03 17.26 -2.50
N GLY A 547 -2.77 17.07 -2.90
CA GLY A 547 -2.40 16.92 -4.31
C GLY A 547 -3.01 15.70 -4.98
N ARG A 548 -3.09 14.56 -4.27
CA ARG A 548 -3.74 13.32 -4.75
C ARG A 548 -5.24 13.48 -4.87
N LEU A 549 -5.90 13.90 -3.79
CA LEU A 549 -7.35 14.06 -3.75
C LEU A 549 -7.81 15.11 -4.76
N GLY A 550 -7.03 16.19 -4.95
CA GLY A 550 -7.29 17.16 -6.01
C GLY A 550 -7.35 16.52 -7.40
N LYS A 551 -6.43 15.61 -7.73
CA LYS A 551 -6.45 14.86 -9.00
C LYS A 551 -7.68 13.94 -9.10
N GLN A 552 -8.02 13.24 -8.03
CA GLN A 552 -9.20 12.36 -7.99
C GLN A 552 -10.47 13.17 -8.24
N ARG A 553 -10.62 14.33 -7.57
CA ARG A 553 -11.78 15.22 -7.76
C ARG A 553 -11.87 15.81 -9.17
N LEU A 554 -10.73 16.17 -9.77
CA LEU A 554 -10.70 16.63 -11.16
C LEU A 554 -11.16 15.53 -12.14
N ARG A 555 -10.72 14.28 -11.94
CA ARG A 555 -11.15 13.12 -12.76
C ARG A 555 -12.61 12.72 -12.52
N GLU A 556 -13.16 13.08 -11.36
CA GLU A 556 -14.57 12.91 -10.99
C GLU A 556 -15.44 14.14 -11.29
N ALA A 557 -14.93 15.12 -12.05
CA ALA A 557 -15.65 16.37 -12.35
C ALA A 557 -17.03 16.14 -12.99
N ARG A 558 -17.22 15.04 -13.73
CA ARG A 558 -18.52 14.65 -14.30
C ARG A 558 -19.57 14.33 -13.23
N ILE A 559 -19.20 13.67 -12.14
CA ILE A 559 -20.16 13.35 -11.07
C ILE A 559 -20.53 14.65 -10.34
N GLN A 560 -19.54 15.51 -10.10
CA GLN A 560 -19.77 16.82 -9.48
C GLN A 560 -20.65 17.73 -10.34
N SER A 561 -20.50 17.69 -11.67
CA SER A 561 -21.33 18.48 -12.57
C SER A 561 -22.80 18.08 -12.52
N VAL A 562 -23.08 16.79 -12.39
CA VAL A 562 -24.44 16.27 -12.19
C VAL A 562 -25.00 16.74 -10.85
N ASP A 563 -24.21 16.70 -9.77
CA ASP A 563 -24.64 17.18 -8.47
C ASP A 563 -24.98 18.69 -8.49
N TYR A 564 -24.18 19.51 -9.19
CA TYR A 564 -24.48 20.93 -9.40
C TYR A 564 -25.73 21.16 -10.25
N LEU A 565 -25.95 20.33 -11.28
CA LEU A 565 -27.15 20.41 -12.12
C LEU A 565 -28.42 20.09 -11.33
N ILE A 566 -28.39 19.06 -10.49
CA ILE A 566 -29.51 18.69 -9.61
C ILE A 566 -29.82 19.83 -8.64
N LEU A 567 -28.79 20.45 -8.06
CA LEU A 567 -28.96 21.56 -7.13
C LEU A 567 -29.53 22.82 -7.83
N LEU A 568 -29.11 23.08 -9.06
CA LEU A 568 -29.65 24.14 -9.91
C LEU A 568 -31.13 23.89 -10.19
N LEU A 569 -31.50 22.67 -10.60
CA LEU A 569 -32.88 22.29 -10.88
C LEU A 569 -33.77 22.39 -9.62
N ALA A 570 -33.26 21.97 -8.46
CA ALA A 570 -33.93 22.15 -7.18
C ALA A 570 -34.16 23.64 -6.85
N GLY A 571 -33.20 24.51 -7.16
CA GLY A 571 -33.34 25.96 -7.02
C GLY A 571 -34.44 26.55 -7.91
N ILE A 572 -34.56 26.07 -9.16
CA ILE A 572 -35.64 26.47 -10.08
C ILE A 572 -37.00 26.01 -9.54
N CYS A 573 -37.14 24.72 -9.23
CA CYS A 573 -38.41 24.15 -8.77
C CYS A 573 -38.92 24.82 -7.48
N LEU A 574 -38.04 25.03 -6.50
CA LEU A 574 -38.43 25.70 -5.26
C LEU A 574 -38.63 27.20 -5.46
N GLY A 575 -37.86 27.85 -6.33
CA GLY A 575 -38.05 29.26 -6.64
C GLY A 575 -39.38 29.56 -7.31
N THR A 576 -39.90 28.65 -8.15
CA THR A 576 -41.22 28.80 -8.80
C THR A 576 -42.39 28.42 -7.90
N LEU A 577 -42.22 27.37 -7.08
CA LEU A 577 -43.26 26.88 -6.17
C LEU A 577 -43.43 27.76 -4.93
N ALA A 578 -42.33 28.28 -4.38
CA ALA A 578 -42.32 28.97 -3.10
C ALA A 578 -42.41 30.50 -3.25
N LYS A 579 -43.35 31.00 -4.07
CA LYS A 579 -43.60 32.44 -4.19
C LYS A 579 -43.73 33.06 -2.79
N VAL A 580 -42.81 33.97 -2.45
CA VAL A 580 -42.79 34.66 -1.16
C VAL A 580 -44.08 35.49 -1.03
N SER A 581 -44.97 35.07 -0.14
CA SER A 581 -46.07 35.93 0.31
C SER A 581 -45.56 36.89 1.37
N ASP A 582 -45.90 38.17 1.22
CA ASP A 582 -45.49 39.22 2.16
C ASP A 582 -46.07 39.00 3.58
N GLU A 583 -47.16 38.25 3.72
CA GLU A 583 -47.78 37.89 5.00
C GLU A 583 -46.97 36.87 5.81
N SER A 584 -46.33 35.90 5.14
CA SER A 584 -45.59 34.82 5.80
C SER A 584 -44.07 35.03 5.82
N PHE A 585 -43.61 36.19 5.30
CA PHE A 585 -42.18 36.50 5.11
C PHE A 585 -41.40 35.40 4.37
N GLY A 586 -42.08 34.58 3.55
CA GLY A 586 -41.49 33.46 2.83
C GLY A 586 -41.07 32.26 3.69
N ALA A 587 -41.57 32.13 4.92
CA ALA A 587 -41.16 31.09 5.88
C ALA A 587 -41.23 29.66 5.31
N GLN A 588 -42.30 29.33 4.58
CA GLN A 588 -42.47 28.01 3.97
C GLN A 588 -41.45 27.75 2.85
N GLY A 589 -41.11 28.79 2.08
CA GLY A 589 -40.07 28.69 1.04
C GLY A 589 -38.70 28.40 1.63
N TYR A 590 -38.31 29.13 2.68
CA TYR A 590 -37.05 28.88 3.37
C TYR A 590 -37.01 27.53 4.08
N LEU A 591 -38.14 27.04 4.60
CA LEU A 591 -38.23 25.68 5.17
C LEU A 591 -37.92 24.62 4.11
N TYR A 592 -38.53 24.71 2.93
CA TYR A 592 -38.23 23.80 1.81
C TYR A 592 -36.80 23.93 1.30
N THR A 593 -36.25 25.15 1.28
CA THR A 593 -34.83 25.39 0.98
C THR A 593 -33.91 24.67 1.97
N VAL A 594 -34.17 24.77 3.28
CA VAL A 594 -33.37 24.10 4.32
C VAL A 594 -33.42 22.59 4.12
N ILE A 595 -34.59 22.00 3.83
CA ILE A 595 -34.74 20.58 3.55
C ILE A 595 -33.96 20.17 2.30
N ALA A 596 -34.21 20.82 1.16
CA ALA A 596 -33.62 20.43 -0.12
C ALA A 596 -32.10 20.56 -0.14
N VAL A 597 -31.56 21.68 0.35
CA VAL A 597 -30.11 21.91 0.44
C VAL A 597 -29.47 20.95 1.43
N SER A 598 -30.15 20.63 2.54
CA SER A 598 -29.65 19.62 3.48
C SER A 598 -29.59 18.23 2.85
N LEU A 599 -30.67 17.78 2.19
CA LEU A 599 -30.73 16.45 1.57
C LEU A 599 -29.67 16.28 0.48
N LEU A 600 -29.66 17.18 -0.50
CA LEU A 600 -28.69 17.15 -1.60
C LEU A 600 -27.25 17.33 -1.10
N GLY A 601 -27.06 18.18 -0.09
CA GLY A 601 -25.79 18.39 0.58
C GLY A 601 -25.26 17.13 1.27
N LYS A 602 -26.09 16.39 2.02
CA LYS A 602 -25.64 15.17 2.72
C LYS A 602 -25.35 14.03 1.76
N ILE A 603 -26.21 13.78 0.77
CA ILE A 603 -25.99 12.69 -0.20
C ILE A 603 -24.64 12.85 -0.91
N THR A 604 -24.32 14.07 -1.31
CA THR A 604 -23.05 14.37 -1.99
C THR A 604 -21.85 14.29 -1.05
N ALA A 605 -21.98 14.74 0.20
CA ALA A 605 -20.93 14.64 1.22
C ALA A 605 -20.68 13.21 1.72
N LEU A 606 -21.71 12.35 1.69
CA LEU A 606 -21.65 10.95 2.11
C LEU A 606 -20.68 10.15 1.23
N ARG A 607 -20.74 10.36 -0.09
CA ARG A 607 -19.87 9.70 -1.07
C ARG A 607 -18.39 9.97 -0.78
N SER A 608 -18.06 11.15 -0.22
CA SER A 608 -16.68 11.51 0.10
C SER A 608 -16.02 10.45 0.97
N PHE A 609 -16.55 10.13 2.16
CA PHE A 609 -15.87 9.20 3.08
C PHE A 609 -16.33 7.75 2.98
N ALA A 610 -17.55 7.47 2.49
CA ALA A 610 -18.10 6.11 2.50
C ALA A 610 -17.34 5.13 1.59
N LEU A 611 -16.96 5.55 0.38
CA LEU A 611 -16.27 4.69 -0.59
C LEU A 611 -14.78 4.52 -0.28
N ASP A 612 -14.17 5.50 0.38
CA ASP A 612 -12.73 5.55 0.58
C ASP A 612 -12.24 4.86 1.88
N LYS A 613 -13.15 4.32 2.70
CA LYS A 613 -12.81 3.73 4.00
C LYS A 613 -11.74 2.65 3.88
N ILE A 614 -11.90 1.76 2.91
CA ILE A 614 -11.02 0.61 2.71
C ILE A 614 -9.59 1.09 2.39
N TYR A 615 -9.45 2.10 1.55
CA TYR A 615 -8.15 2.72 1.24
C TYR A 615 -7.55 3.40 2.47
N TYR A 616 -8.35 4.13 3.23
CA TYR A 616 -7.91 4.78 4.47
C TYR A 616 -7.38 3.75 5.47
N TRP A 617 -8.11 2.65 5.70
CA TRP A 617 -7.68 1.61 6.63
C TRP A 617 -6.35 0.98 6.24
N ARG A 618 -6.18 0.71 4.94
CA ARG A 618 -4.92 0.22 4.40
C ARG A 618 -3.78 1.22 4.60
N GLU A 619 -3.96 2.47 4.19
CA GLU A 619 -2.93 3.51 4.26
C GLU A 619 -2.52 3.83 5.71
N SER A 620 -3.51 3.89 6.61
CA SER A 620 -3.29 4.05 8.04
C SER A 620 -2.55 2.83 8.61
N ALA A 621 -2.92 1.61 8.22
CA ALA A 621 -2.22 0.38 8.62
C ALA A 621 -0.78 0.27 8.07
N SER A 622 -0.44 0.99 7.00
CA SER A 622 0.92 1.12 6.45
C SER A 622 1.73 2.27 7.06
N GLY A 623 1.15 3.05 7.98
CA GLY A 623 1.85 4.07 8.78
C GLY A 623 1.66 5.52 8.32
N MET A 624 0.71 5.79 7.42
CA MET A 624 0.37 7.15 7.01
C MET A 624 -0.51 7.86 8.06
N SER A 625 -0.42 9.18 8.14
CA SER A 625 -1.13 9.98 9.14
C SER A 625 -2.63 10.09 8.84
N SER A 626 -3.46 9.64 9.77
CA SER A 626 -4.92 9.78 9.69
C SER A 626 -5.40 11.23 9.74
N LEU A 627 -4.71 12.08 10.50
CA LEU A 627 -5.04 13.51 10.60
C LEU A 627 -4.74 14.24 9.29
N ALA A 628 -3.60 13.96 8.66
CA ALA A 628 -3.27 14.51 7.35
C ALA A 628 -4.31 14.11 6.28
N TYR A 629 -4.76 12.84 6.30
CA TYR A 629 -5.80 12.35 5.40
C TYR A 629 -7.13 13.10 5.61
N PHE A 630 -7.60 13.19 6.85
CA PHE A 630 -8.89 13.81 7.17
C PHE A 630 -8.90 15.31 6.81
N LEU A 631 -7.87 16.06 7.21
CA LEU A 631 -7.76 17.49 6.90
C LEU A 631 -7.63 17.74 5.39
N ALA A 632 -6.84 16.94 4.66
CA ALA A 632 -6.68 17.11 3.21
C ALA A 632 -8.00 16.87 2.47
N LYS A 633 -8.82 15.97 2.97
CA LYS A 633 -10.13 15.67 2.39
C LYS A 633 -11.17 16.72 2.72
N ASP A 634 -11.23 17.14 3.98
CA ASP A 634 -12.11 18.20 4.45
C ASP A 634 -11.82 19.52 3.70
N THR A 635 -10.55 19.93 3.59
CA THR A 635 -10.15 21.14 2.85
C THR A 635 -10.56 21.13 1.37
N LEU A 636 -10.53 19.97 0.72
CA LEU A 636 -10.98 19.86 -0.67
C LEU A 636 -12.51 19.91 -0.80
N ASP A 637 -13.24 19.35 0.18
CA ASP A 637 -14.69 19.44 0.22
C ASP A 637 -15.20 20.85 0.59
N HIS A 638 -14.40 21.67 1.27
CA HIS A 638 -14.73 23.08 1.50
C HIS A 638 -14.94 23.86 0.19
N PHE A 639 -14.20 23.53 -0.87
CA PHE A 639 -14.45 24.13 -2.20
C PHE A 639 -15.88 23.89 -2.67
N ASN A 640 -16.37 22.64 -2.56
CA ASN A 640 -17.74 22.30 -2.91
C ASN A 640 -18.76 22.93 -1.93
N THR A 641 -18.39 23.09 -0.66
CA THR A 641 -19.22 23.74 0.36
C THR A 641 -19.42 25.24 0.07
N ILE A 642 -18.45 25.89 -0.58
CA ILE A 642 -18.55 27.30 -1.01
C ILE A 642 -19.38 27.43 -2.31
N VAL A 643 -19.17 26.51 -3.26
CA VAL A 643 -19.80 26.58 -4.60
C VAL A 643 -21.28 26.16 -4.58
N LYS A 644 -21.65 25.12 -3.83
CA LYS A 644 -23.05 24.60 -3.79
C LYS A 644 -24.07 25.68 -3.39
N PRO A 645 -23.90 26.41 -2.27
CA PRO A 645 -24.78 27.53 -1.92
C PRO A 645 -24.93 28.56 -3.04
N ALA A 646 -23.84 28.93 -3.71
CA ALA A 646 -23.87 29.92 -4.78
C ALA A 646 -24.71 29.43 -5.98
N VAL A 647 -24.54 28.16 -6.38
CA VAL A 647 -25.31 27.55 -7.47
C VAL A 647 -26.80 27.51 -7.13
N TYR A 648 -27.16 27.04 -5.93
CA TYR A 648 -28.56 26.99 -5.51
C TYR A 648 -29.19 28.39 -5.46
N LEU A 649 -28.51 29.33 -4.80
CA LEU A 649 -29.02 30.68 -4.59
C LEU A 649 -29.19 31.44 -5.90
N SER A 650 -28.31 31.22 -6.89
CA SER A 650 -28.40 31.90 -8.19
C SER A 650 -29.75 31.69 -8.89
N MET A 651 -30.27 30.46 -8.88
CA MET A 651 -31.58 30.14 -9.45
C MET A 651 -32.72 30.51 -8.52
N PHE A 652 -32.60 30.19 -7.22
CA PHE A 652 -33.66 30.47 -6.27
C PHE A 652 -33.97 31.97 -6.19
N TYR A 653 -32.94 32.83 -6.17
CA TYR A 653 -33.11 34.28 -6.11
C TYR A 653 -33.72 34.85 -7.40
N PHE A 654 -33.36 34.29 -8.55
CA PHE A 654 -33.90 34.72 -9.85
C PHE A 654 -35.42 34.51 -9.94
N PHE A 655 -35.93 33.37 -9.45
CA PHE A 655 -37.36 33.04 -9.54
C PHE A 655 -38.20 33.56 -8.37
N ASN A 656 -37.65 33.62 -7.15
CA ASN A 656 -38.40 33.99 -5.96
C ASN A 656 -38.27 35.48 -5.58
N ASN A 657 -37.19 36.15 -6.01
CA ASN A 657 -36.86 37.55 -5.71
C ASN A 657 -37.14 37.97 -4.25
N PRO A 658 -36.50 37.31 -3.26
CA PRO A 658 -36.70 37.66 -1.85
C PRO A 658 -36.16 39.06 -1.55
N ARG A 659 -36.78 39.77 -0.59
CA ARG A 659 -36.33 41.13 -0.18
C ARG A 659 -34.99 41.15 0.59
N SER A 660 -34.51 40.01 1.06
CA SER A 660 -33.21 39.88 1.72
C SER A 660 -32.06 40.00 0.72
N THR A 661 -30.90 40.48 1.17
CA THR A 661 -29.76 40.61 0.27
C THR A 661 -29.22 39.23 -0.13
N ILE A 662 -28.66 39.12 -1.35
CA ILE A 662 -28.00 37.91 -1.82
C ILE A 662 -26.89 37.49 -0.85
N GLY A 663 -26.14 38.46 -0.30
CA GLY A 663 -25.06 38.20 0.66
C GLY A 663 -25.53 37.55 1.97
N ASP A 664 -26.62 38.06 2.55
CA ASP A 664 -27.16 37.52 3.82
C ASP A 664 -27.66 36.08 3.64
N ASN A 665 -28.41 35.81 2.57
CA ASN A 665 -28.90 34.46 2.26
C ASN A 665 -27.77 33.49 1.91
N TYR A 666 -26.74 33.97 1.21
CA TYR A 666 -25.55 33.17 0.89
C TYR A 666 -24.80 32.77 2.18
N LEU A 667 -24.62 33.70 3.12
CA LEU A 667 -23.94 33.42 4.38
C LEU A 667 -24.69 32.36 5.21
N VAL A 668 -26.02 32.44 5.27
CA VAL A 668 -26.85 31.42 5.94
C VAL A 668 -26.73 30.06 5.26
N LEU A 669 -26.83 30.00 3.92
CA LEU A 669 -26.66 28.76 3.16
C LEU A 669 -25.26 28.15 3.30
N LEU A 670 -24.22 28.99 3.36
CA LEU A 670 -22.84 28.56 3.58
C LEU A 670 -22.70 27.89 4.95
N CYS A 671 -23.21 28.52 6.01
CA CYS A 671 -23.16 27.95 7.36
C CYS A 671 -23.99 26.67 7.47
N LEU A 672 -25.17 26.63 6.83
CA LEU A 672 -26.03 25.44 6.77
C LEU A 672 -25.31 24.29 6.06
N THR A 673 -24.77 24.51 4.86
CA THR A 673 -24.06 23.46 4.11
C THR A 673 -22.81 22.98 4.83
N TYR A 674 -22.09 23.87 5.52
CA TYR A 674 -20.97 23.50 6.38
C TYR A 674 -21.38 22.59 7.54
N CYS A 675 -22.49 22.90 8.21
CA CYS A 675 -23.05 22.05 9.27
C CYS A 675 -23.48 20.67 8.75
N VAL A 676 -24.24 20.67 7.66
CA VAL A 676 -24.82 19.47 7.02
C VAL A 676 -23.73 18.50 6.54
N THR A 677 -22.67 19.03 5.94
CA THR A 677 -21.52 18.22 5.47
C THR A 677 -20.77 17.55 6.63
N GLY A 678 -20.57 18.25 7.75
CA GLY A 678 -19.94 17.67 8.95
C GLY A 678 -20.73 16.50 9.54
N ILE A 679 -22.07 16.65 9.64
CA ILE A 679 -22.97 15.57 10.08
C ILE A 679 -22.92 14.39 9.11
N ALA A 680 -22.90 14.66 7.79
CA ALA A 680 -22.81 13.61 6.78
C ALA A 680 -21.51 12.82 6.88
N TYR A 681 -20.37 13.44 7.25
CA TYR A 681 -19.12 12.72 7.47
C TYR A 681 -19.20 11.77 8.66
N ALA A 682 -19.79 12.20 9.78
CA ALA A 682 -19.98 11.35 10.94
C ALA A 682 -20.82 10.11 10.60
N LEU A 683 -21.93 10.31 9.87
CA LEU A 683 -22.78 9.21 9.39
C LEU A 683 -22.04 8.31 8.39
N ALA A 684 -21.34 8.90 7.44
CA ALA A 684 -20.58 8.18 6.42
C ALA A 684 -19.52 7.28 7.04
N ILE A 685 -18.86 7.71 8.11
CA ILE A 685 -17.77 6.96 8.75
C ILE A 685 -18.35 5.88 9.67
N TYR A 686 -19.39 6.18 10.43
CA TYR A 686 -19.97 5.26 11.40
C TYR A 686 -20.77 4.11 10.75
N PHE A 687 -21.56 4.39 9.71
CA PHE A 687 -22.42 3.41 9.05
C PHE A 687 -21.84 2.91 7.72
N GLU A 688 -22.29 1.73 7.29
CA GLU A 688 -22.10 1.24 5.92
C GLU A 688 -22.84 2.13 4.89
N PRO A 689 -22.40 2.16 3.61
CA PRO A 689 -22.91 3.12 2.63
C PRO A 689 -24.45 3.09 2.46
N GLY A 690 -25.07 1.91 2.48
CA GLY A 690 -26.52 1.76 2.36
C GLY A 690 -27.30 2.41 3.51
N PRO A 691 -27.10 1.97 4.77
CA PRO A 691 -27.72 2.59 5.94
C PRO A 691 -27.38 4.07 6.10
N ALA A 692 -26.15 4.47 5.79
CA ALA A 692 -25.74 5.86 5.88
C ALA A 692 -26.52 6.77 4.92
N GLN A 693 -26.85 6.27 3.72
CA GLN A 693 -27.68 7.00 2.75
C GLN A 693 -29.11 7.18 3.28
N LEU A 694 -29.71 6.14 3.86
CA LEU A 694 -31.05 6.23 4.45
C LEU A 694 -31.09 7.28 5.58
N TRP A 695 -30.13 7.23 6.51
CA TRP A 695 -30.02 8.22 7.60
C TRP A 695 -29.76 9.63 7.07
N SER A 696 -29.00 9.78 5.98
CA SER A 696 -28.74 11.09 5.37
C SER A 696 -30.00 11.76 4.80
N VAL A 697 -30.99 10.97 4.40
CA VAL A 697 -32.28 11.44 3.87
C VAL A 697 -33.30 11.64 4.99
N LEU A 698 -33.41 10.68 5.92
CA LEU A 698 -34.39 10.73 7.01
C LEU A 698 -34.11 11.88 7.98
N LEU A 699 -32.84 12.07 8.35
CA LEU A 699 -32.46 12.97 9.44
C LEU A 699 -32.79 14.45 9.14
N PRO A 700 -32.51 15.03 7.95
CA PRO A 700 -32.97 16.38 7.63
C PRO A 700 -34.49 16.57 7.76
N VAL A 701 -35.29 15.63 7.24
CA VAL A 701 -36.75 15.75 7.21
C VAL A 701 -37.33 15.68 8.63
N VAL A 702 -36.90 14.69 9.41
CA VAL A 702 -37.36 14.54 10.80
C VAL A 702 -36.96 15.74 11.64
N LEU A 703 -35.70 16.21 11.56
CA LEU A 703 -35.26 17.36 12.34
C LEU A 703 -35.97 18.65 11.93
N THR A 704 -36.37 18.82 10.66
CA THR A 704 -37.18 19.97 10.24
C THR A 704 -38.61 19.92 10.74
N LEU A 705 -39.20 18.73 10.84
CA LEU A 705 -40.54 18.56 11.41
C LEU A 705 -40.54 18.84 12.92
N VAL A 706 -39.56 18.29 13.64
CA VAL A 706 -39.37 18.54 15.08
C VAL A 706 -39.10 20.02 15.35
N ALA A 707 -38.32 20.68 14.50
CA ALA A 707 -38.02 22.11 14.63
C ALA A 707 -39.22 23.04 14.44
N ASN A 708 -40.32 22.57 13.82
CA ASN A 708 -41.48 23.39 13.46
C ASN A 708 -42.77 22.94 14.18
N GLN A 709 -42.68 22.10 15.21
CA GLN A 709 -43.80 21.74 16.09
C GLN A 709 -43.84 22.64 17.34
N ASP A 710 -44.98 23.26 17.58
CA ASP A 710 -45.17 24.26 18.65
C ASP A 710 -45.89 23.71 19.91
N GLY A 711 -46.12 22.40 20.00
CA GLY A 711 -47.06 21.81 20.97
C GLY A 711 -46.46 21.22 22.26
N ASP A 712 -45.34 20.49 22.18
CA ASP A 712 -44.81 19.70 23.31
C ASP A 712 -43.53 20.31 23.91
N PRO A 713 -43.43 20.49 25.24
CA PRO A 713 -42.26 21.09 25.87
C PRO A 713 -40.97 20.28 25.70
N LEU A 714 -41.08 18.94 25.64
CA LEU A 714 -39.96 18.05 25.34
C LEU A 714 -39.49 18.19 23.89
N MET A 715 -40.42 18.29 22.94
CA MET A 715 -40.08 18.48 21.52
C MET A 715 -39.51 19.87 21.27
N ALA A 716 -39.97 20.90 21.99
CA ALA A 716 -39.41 22.24 21.95
C ALA A 716 -37.94 22.25 22.42
N GLN A 717 -37.62 21.56 23.53
CA GLN A 717 -36.24 21.42 24.02
C GLN A 717 -35.34 20.66 23.03
N ILE A 718 -35.84 19.59 22.41
CA ILE A 718 -35.09 18.86 21.37
C ILE A 718 -34.91 19.74 20.11
N GLY A 719 -35.95 20.49 19.74
CA GLY A 719 -35.96 21.46 18.65
C GLY A 719 -34.90 22.55 18.80
N ASP A 720 -34.59 22.98 20.02
CA ASP A 720 -33.53 23.96 20.30
C ASP A 720 -32.12 23.47 19.92
N TYR A 721 -31.89 22.15 19.95
CA TYR A 721 -30.61 21.58 19.52
C TYR A 721 -30.55 21.33 17.99
N CYS A 722 -31.68 21.38 17.30
CA CYS A 722 -31.80 21.06 15.88
C CYS A 722 -31.26 22.17 14.98
N TYR A 723 -30.24 21.85 14.15
CA TYR A 723 -29.68 22.81 13.19
C TYR A 723 -30.69 23.43 12.21
N PRO A 724 -31.80 22.77 11.77
CA PRO A 724 -32.77 23.40 10.89
C PRO A 724 -33.52 24.57 11.51
N LYS A 725 -33.73 24.57 12.84
CA LYS A 725 -34.40 25.66 13.57
C LYS A 725 -33.59 26.95 13.45
N TRP A 726 -32.31 26.88 13.80
CA TRP A 726 -31.36 27.99 13.73
C TRP A 726 -31.14 28.49 12.30
N ALA A 727 -31.13 27.60 11.31
CA ALA A 727 -31.04 27.99 9.90
C ALA A 727 -32.30 28.73 9.43
N LEU A 728 -33.49 28.24 9.79
CA LEU A 728 -34.77 28.88 9.44
C LEU A 728 -34.91 30.25 10.12
N GLU A 729 -34.55 30.35 11.40
CA GLU A 729 -34.50 31.63 12.13
C GLU A 729 -33.57 32.61 11.43
N ALA A 730 -32.35 32.19 11.05
CA ALA A 730 -31.41 33.06 10.35
C ALA A 730 -31.93 33.59 8.99
N PHE A 731 -32.62 32.76 8.21
CA PHE A 731 -33.26 33.19 6.95
C PHE A 731 -34.40 34.19 7.20
N LEU A 732 -35.24 33.92 8.20
CA LEU A 732 -36.35 34.80 8.55
C LEU A 732 -35.86 36.13 9.10
N LEU A 733 -34.84 36.14 9.95
CA LEU A 733 -34.23 37.35 10.49
C LEU A 733 -33.55 38.19 9.39
N ALA A 734 -32.86 37.56 8.44
CA ALA A 734 -32.26 38.25 7.30
C ALA A 734 -33.31 38.99 6.45
N THR A 735 -34.48 38.37 6.28
CA THR A 735 -35.60 38.97 5.54
C THR A 735 -36.32 40.04 6.38
N ALA A 736 -36.61 39.75 7.66
CA ALA A 736 -37.35 40.62 8.57
C ALA A 736 -36.67 41.98 8.81
N ARG A 737 -35.34 42.05 8.84
CA ARG A 737 -34.58 43.31 9.00
C ARG A 737 -34.86 44.34 7.91
N ARG A 738 -35.27 43.90 6.71
CA ARG A 738 -35.53 44.78 5.55
C ARG A 738 -36.98 45.25 5.47
N TYR A 739 -37.90 44.69 6.25
CA TYR A 739 -39.27 45.20 6.34
C TYR A 739 -39.34 46.40 7.28
N SER A 740 -39.68 47.56 6.72
CA SER A 740 -39.94 48.83 7.41
C SER A 740 -41.34 49.35 7.10
N GLY A 741 -41.86 50.29 7.90
CA GLY A 741 -43.14 50.95 7.66
C GLY A 741 -44.36 50.08 8.02
N VAL A 742 -45.35 49.99 7.11
CA VAL A 742 -46.66 49.32 7.34
C VAL A 742 -46.51 47.85 7.76
N TRP A 743 -45.45 47.18 7.30
CA TRP A 743 -45.17 45.78 7.61
C TRP A 743 -44.50 45.56 8.98
N LEU A 744 -44.27 46.61 9.77
CA LEU A 744 -43.64 46.52 11.10
C LEU A 744 -44.51 45.73 12.11
N VAL A 745 -45.83 45.90 12.05
CA VAL A 745 -46.78 45.18 12.92
C VAL A 745 -46.80 43.69 12.58
N SER A 746 -46.85 43.35 11.29
CA SER A 746 -46.75 41.96 10.82
C SER A 746 -45.40 41.33 11.19
N ARG A 747 -44.30 42.09 11.08
CA ARG A 747 -42.95 41.67 11.49
C ARG A 747 -42.90 41.33 12.98
N CYS A 748 -43.38 42.23 13.84
CA CYS A 748 -43.39 42.00 15.28
C CYS A 748 -44.35 40.86 15.68
N GLY A 749 -45.48 40.70 14.96
CA GLY A 749 -46.42 39.59 15.17
C GLY A 749 -45.81 38.23 14.87
N LEU A 750 -45.14 38.06 13.72
CA LEU A 750 -44.50 36.80 13.34
C LEU A 750 -43.28 36.47 14.22
N LEU A 751 -42.48 37.47 14.57
CA LEU A 751 -41.32 37.28 15.46
C LEU A 751 -41.78 36.89 16.87
N LYS A 752 -42.88 37.47 17.36
CA LYS A 752 -43.46 37.13 18.67
C LYS A 752 -44.10 35.74 18.68
N SER A 753 -44.78 35.33 17.60
CA SER A 753 -45.39 33.99 17.53
C SER A 753 -44.36 32.86 17.49
N ARG A 754 -43.19 33.11 16.90
CA ARG A 754 -42.08 32.14 16.84
C ARG A 754 -40.98 32.33 17.89
N ASN A 755 -41.14 33.31 18.77
CA ASN A 755 -40.16 33.69 19.81
C ASN A 755 -38.75 33.99 19.27
N TYR A 756 -38.66 34.71 18.15
CA TYR A 756 -37.38 35.06 17.48
C TYR A 756 -36.95 36.50 17.78
N ASN A 757 -35.65 36.69 18.05
CA ASN A 757 -35.06 38.00 18.35
C ASN A 757 -34.20 38.52 17.19
N LEU A 758 -34.41 39.78 16.80
CA LEU A 758 -33.65 40.43 15.70
C LEU A 758 -32.14 40.51 15.94
N ASN A 759 -31.72 40.53 17.21
CA ASN A 759 -30.32 40.58 17.61
C ASN A 759 -29.62 39.22 17.51
N HIS A 760 -30.35 38.11 17.36
CA HIS A 760 -29.81 36.76 17.36
C HIS A 760 -29.22 36.29 16.01
N TRP A 761 -29.26 37.10 14.96
CA TRP A 761 -28.78 36.68 13.64
C TRP A 761 -27.31 36.17 13.64
N TYR A 762 -26.39 36.88 14.31
CA TYR A 762 -25.00 36.44 14.44
C TYR A 762 -24.85 35.18 15.31
N PRO A 763 -25.49 35.08 16.50
CA PRO A 763 -25.57 33.84 17.27
C PRO A 763 -26.06 32.63 16.46
N CYS A 764 -27.11 32.77 15.63
CA CYS A 764 -27.62 31.66 14.81
C CYS A 764 -26.56 31.13 13.84
N LEU A 765 -25.82 32.02 13.18
CA LEU A 765 -24.73 31.65 12.27
C LEU A 765 -23.58 30.97 13.01
N LEU A 766 -23.19 31.53 14.17
CA LEU A 766 -22.13 30.97 15.01
C LEU A 766 -22.48 29.56 15.49
N TYR A 767 -23.74 29.33 15.89
CA TYR A 767 -24.22 28.01 16.30
C TYR A 767 -24.07 26.98 15.17
N LEU A 768 -24.48 27.30 13.95
CA LEU A 768 -24.32 26.42 12.79
C LEU A 768 -22.86 26.06 12.51
N ILE A 769 -21.95 27.02 12.65
CA ILE A 769 -20.51 26.80 12.48
C ILE A 769 -19.97 25.87 13.59
N ILE A 770 -20.34 26.13 14.84
CA ILE A 770 -19.92 25.30 15.99
C ILE A 770 -20.40 23.85 15.82
N VAL A 771 -21.67 23.63 15.46
CA VAL A 771 -22.20 22.28 15.21
C VAL A 771 -21.48 21.61 14.03
N GLY A 772 -21.16 22.36 12.97
CA GLY A 772 -20.37 21.87 11.85
C GLY A 772 -18.94 21.49 12.20
N PHE A 773 -18.30 22.22 13.12
CA PHE A 773 -16.97 21.91 13.63
C PHE A 773 -16.99 20.70 14.59
N LEU A 774 -17.94 20.67 15.52
CA LEU A 774 -18.09 19.59 16.49
C LEU A 774 -18.39 18.26 15.79
N SER A 775 -19.28 18.26 14.79
CA SER A 775 -19.59 17.06 13.99
C SER A 775 -18.38 16.54 13.20
N ARG A 776 -17.48 17.42 12.72
CA ARG A 776 -16.20 17.01 12.10
C ARG A 776 -15.23 16.42 13.11
N CYS A 777 -15.15 16.98 14.32
CA CYS A 777 -14.34 16.41 15.40
C CYS A 777 -14.83 15.01 15.78
N VAL A 778 -16.16 14.84 15.89
CA VAL A 778 -16.78 13.52 16.10
C VAL A 778 -16.48 12.58 14.92
N ALA A 779 -16.58 13.05 13.68
CA ALA A 779 -16.26 12.27 12.49
C ALA A 779 -14.80 11.77 12.50
N PHE A 780 -13.84 12.64 12.85
CA PHE A 780 -12.43 12.28 12.99
C PHE A 780 -12.21 11.28 14.13
N PHE A 781 -12.83 11.50 15.29
CA PHE A 781 -12.76 10.56 16.40
C PHE A 781 -13.31 9.19 16.01
N CYS A 782 -14.47 9.14 15.35
CA CYS A 782 -15.05 7.90 14.84
C CYS A 782 -14.12 7.19 13.84
N LEU A 783 -13.44 7.94 12.98
CA LEU A 783 -12.50 7.42 11.97
C LEU A 783 -11.22 6.82 12.58
N VAL A 784 -10.79 7.30 13.74
CA VAL A 784 -9.65 6.71 14.46
C VAL A 784 -10.10 5.51 15.30
N MET A 785 -11.28 5.60 15.92
CA MET A 785 -11.76 4.64 16.91
C MET A 785 -12.40 3.38 16.29
N PHE A 786 -13.30 3.57 15.33
CA PHE A 786 -14.11 2.48 14.79
C PHE A 786 -13.45 1.88 13.54
N GLN A 787 -12.39 1.10 13.73
CA GLN A 787 -11.95 0.14 12.71
C GLN A 787 -12.91 -1.07 12.69
N LYS A 788 -14.15 -0.88 12.23
CA LYS A 788 -14.96 -2.04 11.85
C LYS A 788 -14.43 -2.52 10.50
N LYS A 789 -13.81 -3.70 10.51
CA LYS A 789 -13.55 -4.48 9.30
C LYS A 789 -14.85 -5.07 8.81
#